data_AF-A0A955BNP2-F1
#
_entry.id   AF-A0A955BNP2-F1
#
_cell.length_a   1.000
_cell.length_b   1.000
_cell.length_c   1.000
_cell.angle_alpha   90.00
_cell.angle_beta   90.00
_cell.angle_gamma   90.00
#
_symmetry.space_group_name_H-M   'P 1'
#
loop_
_entity.id
_entity.type
_entity.pdbx_description
1 polymer ?
#
loop_
_entity_poly.entity_id
_entity_poly.type
_entity_poly.pdbx_seq_one_letter_code
_entity_poly.pdbx_strand_id
1 'polypeptide(L)'
;MSLLSIWSDRLALMSGFHNGYMTGAWQWDHMSKAVCSGEVSRSFILIVTANHIRSELKRRFIFAQRTLFTFLRSRAFMRRNLVVRGSRCAYTLRGRGAVHLTRAGTVRLEEAAIVFLFVGHLRRALFRRARRLVLSPCMIAWGCLILLSAASQTVAQTRVLGLDISAWQGNISQTTWNNIHNVEGRDFVFLRSSRGGTTGYYNQSDPNNNNGLNTLSQRYDDPYFVQNITRATSAGMFAGTYHFSRPDIIETTQNSGGIANTGTDEANHFIEMAGAWMRPGYLLPVHDLEAGDGIRSDNEMAQFSIDFSDRIYEVMGIRPAIYTNGNYAAFVIGGASSSLQDQVVAAYPTLWSARWPNQSNPDAIPVQTGHPKDSYSQIYGPWDDPPNPTHPWAFWQYASTGRLQSYNNGNSNLDFNVAQGGTEFLKDHLVPALWTTDSDGDWNTLANWNSGQAPIAPVQGPGQVPRVGPLTLPSVRLPSSNDTVILDRPGASVAVTLSSGVHNIRKLVVREELNITGGSLIVNYVPAADSTPYSAQFSAPVSMSNASLSVHTLQVDAGQDFSLTGVLTFDTIELMPHSTTPAKMTMQGFTLFNSLSGTASIVNGAGTGSSGLIDLNGATQAWNVPDGAPVVDVSVEVPMTNGGLTKAGAGTLALEGANTYTGDTSVLDGSLIIGTPFLADSSDVYLTTGAEINLDFGGGPDVIDSLFIDGISQAAGIWGAVGSGAQFTSPLITGSGLLQVATFVPDPPGNFDGDDDVDGFDFLMWQRGESPTPLGGSDLTDWEDYFGTPAPPLAGTRAVPEPSTWFLLLIGLLAVGRSAAKSS
;
A
#
# COMPACT_ATOMS: atom_id res chain seq x y z
N MET A 1 -21.72 23.70 59.27
CA MET A 1 -22.23 24.59 58.21
C MET A 1 -22.05 23.87 56.88
N SER A 2 -22.97 23.79 55.90
CA SER A 2 -24.44 23.99 55.82
C SER A 2 -24.91 23.54 54.41
N LEU A 3 -26.14 23.09 54.11
CA LEU A 3 -27.26 22.50 54.88
C LEU A 3 -28.27 21.95 53.84
N LEU A 4 -28.83 20.72 54.02
CA LEU A 4 -30.00 20.15 53.29
C LEU A 4 -29.80 19.89 51.77
N SER A 5 -30.01 18.72 51.14
CA SER A 5 -31.02 17.63 51.21
C SER A 5 -32.30 17.84 50.38
N ILE A 6 -32.65 16.86 49.53
CA ILE A 6 -34.02 16.34 49.31
C ILE A 6 -33.91 14.96 48.61
N TRP A 7 -34.82 14.05 48.95
CA TRP A 7 -35.03 12.72 48.34
C TRP A 7 -36.53 12.38 48.44
N SER A 8 -37.08 11.66 47.46
CA SER A 8 -38.41 11.02 47.51
C SER A 8 -38.50 9.95 46.41
N ASP A 9 -38.21 8.67 46.65
CA ASP A 9 -38.99 7.59 47.31
C ASP A 9 -40.24 7.08 46.52
N ARG A 10 -40.11 5.84 46.01
CA ARG A 10 -41.05 4.67 45.96
C ARG A 10 -42.51 4.83 45.46
N LEU A 11 -42.93 3.92 44.56
CA LEU A 11 -43.66 2.63 44.76
C LEU A 11 -43.81 1.98 43.34
N ALA A 12 -43.73 0.68 43.03
CA ALA A 12 -44.19 -0.60 43.60
C ALA A 12 -45.58 -1.08 43.07
N LEU A 13 -45.75 -2.42 42.91
CA LEU A 13 -46.99 -3.18 42.57
C LEU A 13 -47.47 -3.16 41.09
N MET A 14 -48.13 -4.19 40.50
CA MET A 14 -48.14 -5.66 40.73
C MET A 14 -48.83 -6.46 39.57
N SER A 15 -48.46 -7.75 39.40
CA SER A 15 -49.28 -8.93 39.00
C SER A 15 -50.08 -9.05 37.67
N GLY A 16 -49.89 -10.19 36.97
CA GLY A 16 -50.94 -10.94 36.22
C GLY A 16 -50.52 -11.51 34.84
N PHE A 17 -50.99 -12.67 34.35
CA PHE A 17 -51.79 -13.76 34.99
C PHE A 17 -51.83 -15.05 34.09
N HIS A 18 -51.48 -16.24 34.63
CA HIS A 18 -51.75 -17.62 34.07
C HIS A 18 -51.14 -18.00 32.68
N ASN A 19 -51.02 -19.27 32.21
CA ASN A 19 -51.07 -20.67 32.73
C ASN A 19 -50.29 -21.59 31.73
N GLY A 20 -49.81 -22.81 32.00
CA GLY A 20 -49.76 -23.68 33.20
C GLY A 20 -49.24 -25.11 32.87
N TYR A 21 -49.13 -26.00 33.89
CA TYR A 21 -48.88 -27.48 33.81
C TYR A 21 -47.51 -27.98 33.25
N MET A 22 -46.60 -28.59 34.04
CA MET A 22 -46.51 -30.02 34.50
C MET A 22 -46.02 -31.00 33.39
N THR A 23 -45.01 -31.89 33.56
CA THR A 23 -44.65 -32.78 34.71
C THR A 23 -43.16 -33.24 34.78
N GLY A 24 -42.66 -33.56 36.00
CA GLY A 24 -41.59 -34.57 36.31
C GLY A 24 -40.11 -34.11 36.27
N ALA A 25 -39.31 -34.00 37.36
CA ALA A 25 -38.83 -34.97 38.39
C ALA A 25 -37.70 -35.92 37.87
N TRP A 26 -36.53 -36.17 38.52
CA TRP A 26 -36.07 -36.16 39.93
C TRP A 26 -34.63 -35.54 40.07
N GLN A 27 -34.23 -34.79 41.13
CA GLN A 27 -33.58 -35.19 42.43
C GLN A 27 -32.18 -35.88 42.28
N TRP A 28 -31.05 -35.57 42.95
CA TRP A 28 -30.66 -35.04 44.30
C TRP A 28 -29.42 -34.09 44.22
N ASP A 29 -29.22 -33.03 45.03
CA ASP A 29 -28.70 -32.92 46.44
C ASP A 29 -27.18 -33.21 46.59
N HIS A 30 -26.25 -32.25 46.79
CA HIS A 30 -25.88 -31.33 47.92
C HIS A 30 -24.86 -31.85 48.98
N MET A 31 -23.72 -31.12 49.08
CA MET A 31 -22.83 -30.86 50.25
C MET A 31 -22.38 -31.96 51.25
N SER A 32 -21.07 -31.99 51.57
CA SER A 32 -20.57 -31.89 52.97
C SER A 32 -19.05 -31.60 53.07
N LYS A 33 -18.56 -31.30 54.28
CA LYS A 33 -17.22 -30.74 54.61
C LYS A 33 -16.27 -31.81 55.21
N ALA A 34 -14.96 -31.62 55.09
CA ALA A 34 -13.94 -32.20 55.99
C ALA A 34 -12.66 -31.32 56.04
N VAL A 35 -11.81 -31.49 57.07
CA VAL A 35 -10.65 -30.64 57.40
C VAL A 35 -9.51 -31.49 58.04
N CYS A 36 -8.27 -30.98 57.98
CA CYS A 36 -7.03 -31.37 58.70
C CYS A 36 -6.03 -32.38 58.09
N SER A 37 -4.78 -31.88 57.94
CA SER A 37 -3.47 -32.50 58.24
C SER A 37 -3.03 -33.83 57.60
N GLY A 38 -1.87 -33.80 56.94
CA GLY A 38 -1.05 -34.98 56.58
C GLY A 38 -0.16 -34.70 55.36
N GLU A 39 1.15 -34.93 55.45
CA GLU A 39 2.10 -34.64 54.38
C GLU A 39 2.18 -35.74 53.28
N VAL A 40 2.98 -35.45 52.24
CA VAL A 40 3.53 -36.36 51.22
C VAL A 40 2.58 -36.78 50.09
N SER A 41 2.43 -35.88 49.11
CA SER A 41 2.58 -36.28 47.70
C SER A 41 3.14 -35.14 46.84
N ARG A 42 3.64 -35.48 45.65
CA ARG A 42 4.27 -34.56 44.70
C ARG A 42 3.23 -33.97 43.74
N SER A 43 3.16 -32.65 43.63
CA SER A 43 2.90 -31.91 42.36
C SER A 43 2.89 -30.40 42.62
N PHE A 44 3.97 -29.70 42.25
CA PHE A 44 3.96 -28.24 42.13
C PHE A 44 3.74 -27.87 40.67
N ILE A 45 2.58 -27.27 40.36
CA ILE A 45 2.37 -26.51 39.13
C ILE A 45 1.67 -25.21 39.51
N LEU A 46 2.43 -24.12 39.60
CA LEU A 46 1.91 -22.77 39.45
C LEU A 46 3.00 -21.83 38.93
N ILE A 47 2.73 -21.25 37.76
CA ILE A 47 3.14 -19.92 37.26
C ILE A 47 4.43 -19.31 37.87
N VAL A 48 5.54 -19.39 37.12
CA VAL A 48 6.62 -18.37 37.14
C VAL A 48 7.09 -18.10 35.70
N THR A 49 7.33 -16.83 35.42
CA THR A 49 7.79 -16.18 34.17
C THR A 49 8.68 -16.99 33.22
N ALA A 50 8.42 -16.87 31.91
CA ALA A 50 9.31 -17.34 30.85
C ALA A 50 10.59 -16.49 30.77
N ASN A 51 11.69 -16.95 31.39
CA ASN A 51 12.99 -16.27 31.27
C ASN A 51 14.20 -17.24 31.28
N HIS A 52 14.07 -18.44 30.70
CA HIS A 52 15.21 -19.35 30.49
C HIS A 52 15.00 -20.42 29.38
N ILE A 53 15.16 -20.04 28.11
CA ILE A 53 15.47 -20.99 27.01
C ILE A 53 16.63 -20.42 26.18
N ARG A 54 17.87 -20.59 26.65
CA ARG A 54 19.09 -20.07 25.97
C ARG A 54 20.26 -21.06 25.98
N SER A 55 19.99 -22.37 25.80
CA SER A 55 21.02 -23.44 25.78
C SER A 55 20.94 -24.42 24.59
N GLU A 56 19.74 -24.86 24.19
CA GLU A 56 19.60 -26.15 23.48
C GLU A 56 19.74 -26.13 21.95
N LEU A 57 19.79 -24.95 21.30
CA LEU A 57 19.93 -24.85 19.83
C LEU A 57 21.38 -24.79 19.32
N LYS A 58 22.38 -24.57 20.19
CA LYS A 58 23.79 -24.40 19.77
C LYS A 58 24.61 -25.70 19.59
N ARG A 59 23.98 -26.89 19.64
CA ARG A 59 24.69 -28.19 19.53
C ARG A 59 24.23 -29.14 18.42
N ARG A 60 23.28 -28.76 17.54
CA ARG A 60 22.84 -29.62 16.42
C ARG A 60 23.12 -29.11 15.01
N PHE A 61 23.71 -27.93 14.84
CA PHE A 61 24.09 -27.40 13.51
C PHE A 61 25.55 -27.67 13.10
N ILE A 62 26.39 -28.24 13.99
CA ILE A 62 27.81 -28.55 13.70
C ILE A 62 28.00 -30.05 13.43
N PHE A 63 27.33 -30.57 12.40
CA PHE A 63 27.66 -31.89 11.83
C PHE A 63 27.37 -32.05 10.32
N ALA A 64 26.84 -31.03 9.64
CA ALA A 64 26.38 -31.12 8.25
C ALA A 64 27.25 -30.39 7.20
N GLN A 65 28.49 -29.99 7.55
CA GLN A 65 29.44 -29.37 6.62
C GLN A 65 30.84 -30.03 6.67
N ARG A 66 30.92 -31.35 6.44
CA ARG A 66 32.22 -32.05 6.40
C ARG A 66 32.39 -33.16 5.35
N THR A 67 31.64 -33.13 4.25
CA THR A 67 31.76 -34.12 3.16
C THR A 67 31.73 -33.50 1.75
N LEU A 68 32.57 -32.50 1.46
CA LEU A 68 32.88 -32.10 0.08
C LEU A 68 34.29 -31.53 -0.06
N PHE A 69 35.32 -32.35 0.17
CA PHE A 69 36.72 -31.95 -0.05
C PHE A 69 37.60 -33.10 -0.56
N THR A 70 37.17 -33.77 -1.63
CA THR A 70 37.96 -34.84 -2.26
C THR A 70 37.78 -34.88 -3.78
N PHE A 71 38.25 -33.86 -4.48
CA PHE A 71 39.00 -34.01 -5.75
C PHE A 71 39.83 -32.73 -6.02
N LEU A 72 40.67 -32.76 -7.07
CA LEU A 72 41.53 -31.64 -7.52
C LEU A 72 42.59 -31.12 -6.53
N ARG A 73 43.46 -32.03 -6.07
CA ARG A 73 44.87 -31.69 -5.76
C ARG A 73 45.83 -32.53 -6.60
N SER A 74 46.09 -32.08 -7.83
CA SER A 74 47.20 -32.55 -8.68
C SER A 74 48.21 -31.43 -8.90
N ARG A 75 49.40 -31.58 -8.32
CA ARG A 75 50.61 -30.79 -8.57
C ARG A 75 51.36 -31.38 -9.78
N ALA A 76 52.23 -30.70 -10.55
CA ALA A 76 52.54 -29.26 -10.72
C ALA A 76 53.60 -29.10 -11.87
N PHE A 77 54.11 -27.87 -12.06
CA PHE A 77 55.54 -27.56 -12.29
C PHE A 77 56.11 -27.42 -13.74
N MET A 78 56.21 -26.18 -14.25
CA MET A 78 57.41 -25.52 -14.81
C MET A 78 57.12 -24.03 -15.14
N ARG A 79 57.95 -23.03 -14.75
CA ARG A 79 59.13 -22.41 -15.42
C ARG A 79 58.81 -21.75 -16.80
N ARG A 80 59.31 -20.55 -17.18
CA ARG A 80 60.15 -19.51 -16.52
C ARG A 80 60.15 -18.18 -17.34
N ASN A 81 60.40 -17.05 -16.65
CA ASN A 81 61.10 -15.81 -17.05
C ASN A 81 60.96 -15.15 -18.46
N LEU A 82 60.40 -13.93 -18.45
CA LEU A 82 61.00 -12.65 -18.90
C LEU A 82 62.16 -12.65 -19.93
N VAL A 83 61.96 -11.95 -21.07
CA VAL A 83 63.03 -11.36 -21.92
C VAL A 83 62.60 -9.97 -22.40
N VAL A 84 63.55 -9.02 -22.48
CA VAL A 84 63.33 -7.65 -22.98
C VAL A 84 64.08 -7.41 -24.29
N ARG A 85 63.37 -6.95 -25.33
CA ARG A 85 63.83 -6.17 -26.50
C ARG A 85 62.56 -5.77 -27.29
N GLY A 86 62.39 -4.58 -27.86
CA GLY A 86 63.30 -3.43 -27.93
C GLY A 86 63.56 -3.02 -29.37
N SER A 87 62.64 -2.28 -29.99
CA SER A 87 62.84 -1.64 -31.30
C SER A 87 62.13 -0.29 -31.35
N ARG A 88 62.75 0.66 -32.04
CA ARG A 88 62.35 2.08 -32.08
C ARG A 88 61.58 2.38 -33.35
N CYS A 89 60.59 3.26 -33.26
CA CYS A 89 60.63 4.50 -34.02
C CYS A 89 59.74 5.56 -33.36
N ALA A 90 60.21 6.80 -33.41
CA ALA A 90 59.44 7.98 -33.04
C ALA A 90 59.65 9.03 -34.13
N TYR A 91 58.65 9.89 -34.34
CA TYR A 91 58.91 11.29 -34.69
C TYR A 91 57.77 12.17 -34.19
N THR A 92 58.08 13.45 -34.01
CA THR A 92 57.30 14.43 -33.24
C THR A 92 57.28 15.75 -33.99
N LEU A 93 56.15 16.50 -33.94
CA LEU A 93 55.94 17.97 -34.09
C LEU A 93 54.46 18.18 -34.48
N ARG A 94 53.59 19.00 -33.86
CA ARG A 94 53.63 20.13 -32.91
C ARG A 94 53.76 21.54 -33.55
N GLY A 95 52.62 22.22 -33.72
CA GLY A 95 52.49 23.68 -33.90
C GLY A 95 52.18 24.18 -35.34
N ARG A 96 51.74 25.43 -35.56
CA ARG A 96 51.13 26.42 -34.64
C ARG A 96 50.53 27.63 -35.42
N GLY A 97 49.23 27.92 -35.25
CA GLY A 97 48.56 29.18 -35.68
C GLY A 97 48.56 29.50 -37.19
N ALA A 98 48.04 30.64 -37.66
CA ALA A 98 46.94 31.52 -37.20
C ALA A 98 46.77 32.70 -38.19
N VAL A 99 45.58 32.94 -38.75
CA VAL A 99 45.22 34.17 -39.50
C VAL A 99 43.74 34.52 -39.24
N HIS A 100 43.42 35.81 -39.15
CA HIS A 100 42.08 36.39 -38.94
C HIS A 100 41.58 37.12 -40.21
N LEU A 101 40.29 37.53 -40.21
CA LEU A 101 39.52 38.36 -41.20
C LEU A 101 38.43 37.56 -41.98
N THR A 102 37.16 37.98 -42.13
CA THR A 102 36.33 38.94 -41.34
C THR A 102 34.81 38.74 -41.58
N ARG A 103 34.00 38.83 -40.51
CA ARG A 103 32.67 39.47 -40.40
C ARG A 103 31.63 39.36 -41.56
N ALA A 104 30.58 38.54 -41.35
CA ALA A 104 29.17 38.85 -41.74
C ALA A 104 28.17 37.81 -41.14
N GLY A 105 26.89 38.20 -40.94
CA GLY A 105 25.74 37.27 -40.99
C GLY A 105 25.15 36.71 -39.68
N THR A 106 24.17 37.42 -39.09
CA THR A 106 22.98 36.83 -38.43
C THR A 106 22.00 36.35 -39.55
N VAL A 107 21.02 35.44 -39.44
CA VAL A 107 19.97 35.10 -38.42
C VAL A 107 19.58 33.60 -38.52
N ARG A 108 18.73 33.10 -37.61
CA ARG A 108 17.97 31.82 -37.59
C ARG A 108 17.21 31.51 -38.90
N LEU A 109 16.80 30.24 -39.12
CA LEU A 109 15.38 29.82 -39.32
C LEU A 109 15.16 28.28 -39.42
N GLU A 110 13.91 27.87 -39.69
CA GLU A 110 13.23 26.60 -39.36
C GLU A 110 13.14 25.49 -40.46
N GLU A 111 12.90 24.25 -40.01
CA GLU A 111 12.03 23.15 -40.52
C GLU A 111 12.01 22.53 -41.97
N ALA A 112 11.52 21.26 -41.98
CA ALA A 112 10.61 20.60 -42.96
C ALA A 112 11.08 19.69 -44.15
N ALA A 113 11.10 18.36 -43.89
CA ALA A 113 10.18 17.32 -44.45
C ALA A 113 10.35 16.61 -45.85
N ILE A 114 9.51 15.55 -46.03
CA ILE A 114 9.11 14.74 -47.23
C ILE A 114 10.22 13.75 -47.77
N VAL A 115 10.01 12.52 -48.30
CA VAL A 115 8.90 11.73 -48.94
C VAL A 115 9.06 10.20 -48.66
N PHE A 116 8.02 9.34 -48.50
CA PHE A 116 7.31 8.53 -49.54
C PHE A 116 6.14 7.67 -48.97
N LEU A 117 5.28 7.07 -49.82
CA LEU A 117 3.97 6.44 -49.49
C LEU A 117 3.58 5.21 -50.37
N PHE A 118 2.76 4.27 -49.82
CA PHE A 118 1.88 3.26 -50.51
C PHE A 118 2.57 2.15 -51.39
N VAL A 119 2.05 0.94 -51.76
CA VAL A 119 0.83 0.06 -51.59
C VAL A 119 1.36 -1.43 -51.51
N GLY A 120 0.72 -2.54 -51.08
CA GLY A 120 -0.57 -2.88 -50.42
C GLY A 120 -1.27 -4.15 -51.02
N HIS A 121 -1.96 -4.95 -50.18
CA HIS A 121 -2.92 -6.07 -50.50
C HIS A 121 -2.50 -7.33 -51.33
N LEU A 122 -2.56 -8.54 -50.70
CA LEU A 122 -3.46 -9.67 -51.11
C LEU A 122 -3.52 -10.79 -50.03
N ARG A 123 -4.44 -11.77 -50.15
CA ARG A 123 -4.74 -12.84 -49.16
C ARG A 123 -4.72 -14.26 -49.77
N ARG A 124 -4.31 -15.24 -48.93
CA ARG A 124 -4.64 -16.69 -48.91
C ARG A 124 -4.05 -17.68 -49.96
N ALA A 125 -3.83 -18.90 -49.45
CA ALA A 125 -3.82 -20.23 -50.06
C ALA A 125 -2.67 -20.69 -51.00
N LEU A 126 -1.89 -21.68 -50.52
CA LEU A 126 -1.78 -23.02 -51.16
C LEU A 126 -1.22 -24.07 -50.16
N PHE A 127 -1.47 -25.35 -50.41
CA PHE A 127 -1.32 -26.45 -49.42
C PHE A 127 -0.46 -27.60 -49.98
N ARG A 128 0.17 -28.39 -49.09
CA ARG A 128 0.80 -29.72 -49.32
C ARG A 128 2.12 -29.79 -50.12
N ARG A 129 3.21 -30.15 -49.43
CA ARG A 129 3.71 -31.55 -49.45
C ARG A 129 4.70 -31.84 -48.31
N ALA A 130 4.56 -33.00 -47.68
CA ALA A 130 5.37 -33.41 -46.54
C ALA A 130 6.63 -34.19 -46.95
N ARG A 131 7.66 -34.18 -46.08
CA ARG A 131 8.60 -35.30 -45.92
C ARG A 131 8.93 -35.49 -44.44
N ARG A 132 9.02 -36.76 -44.03
CA ARG A 132 9.31 -37.18 -42.66
C ARG A 132 10.78 -36.90 -42.32
N LEU A 133 11.04 -36.51 -41.07
CA LEU A 133 12.22 -36.97 -40.34
C LEU A 133 11.77 -37.40 -38.94
N VAL A 134 12.17 -38.58 -38.49
CA VAL A 134 11.89 -39.10 -37.15
C VAL A 134 13.16 -38.94 -36.34
N LEU A 135 13.07 -38.25 -35.19
CA LEU A 135 14.15 -38.17 -34.19
C LEU A 135 13.55 -38.36 -32.79
N SER A 136 14.31 -39.04 -31.93
CA SER A 136 13.80 -39.68 -30.70
C SER A 136 13.59 -38.70 -29.53
N PRO A 137 12.65 -39.00 -28.61
CA PRO A 137 12.43 -38.19 -27.41
C PRO A 137 13.55 -38.40 -26.37
N CYS A 138 14.59 -37.56 -26.41
CA CYS A 138 15.65 -37.58 -25.39
C CYS A 138 16.34 -36.20 -25.17
N MET A 139 15.74 -35.10 -25.64
CA MET A 139 16.35 -33.75 -25.59
C MET A 139 15.48 -32.67 -24.91
N ILE A 140 14.21 -32.96 -24.59
CA ILE A 140 13.28 -32.01 -23.95
C ILE A 140 13.34 -32.14 -22.42
N ALA A 141 14.55 -32.02 -21.87
CA ALA A 141 14.82 -32.06 -20.42
C ALA A 141 15.82 -30.98 -19.95
N TRP A 142 16.40 -30.21 -20.89
CA TRP A 142 17.39 -29.15 -20.62
C TRP A 142 16.98 -27.78 -21.20
N GLY A 143 15.73 -27.63 -21.66
CA GLY A 143 15.17 -26.36 -22.11
C GLY A 143 14.41 -25.58 -21.03
N CYS A 144 13.71 -26.27 -20.13
CA CYS A 144 12.76 -25.67 -19.19
C CYS A 144 13.39 -25.21 -17.85
N LEU A 145 14.70 -24.94 -17.81
CA LEU A 145 15.42 -24.60 -16.56
C LEU A 145 16.26 -23.32 -16.65
N ILE A 146 15.98 -22.45 -17.62
CA ILE A 146 16.68 -21.16 -17.84
C ILE A 146 15.68 -19.98 -18.01
N LEU A 147 14.40 -20.17 -17.65
CA LEU A 147 13.39 -19.11 -17.61
C LEU A 147 12.87 -18.78 -16.21
N LEU A 148 13.33 -19.50 -15.18
CA LEU A 148 13.25 -19.06 -13.79
C LEU A 148 14.58 -18.40 -13.42
N SER A 149 14.52 -17.29 -12.68
CA SER A 149 15.63 -16.35 -12.47
C SER A 149 16.11 -15.58 -13.72
N ALA A 150 15.15 -15.05 -14.50
CA ALA A 150 15.22 -13.62 -14.81
C ALA A 150 15.11 -12.84 -13.49
N ALA A 151 16.14 -12.91 -12.65
CA ALA A 151 16.22 -12.13 -11.43
C ALA A 151 16.37 -10.68 -11.88
N SER A 152 15.31 -9.89 -11.71
CA SER A 152 15.35 -8.44 -11.88
C SER A 152 16.60 -7.94 -11.19
N GLN A 153 17.51 -7.32 -11.95
CA GLN A 153 18.64 -6.64 -11.33
C GLN A 153 18.04 -5.48 -10.54
N THR A 154 17.90 -5.69 -9.23
CA THR A 154 17.48 -4.68 -8.27
C THR A 154 18.59 -3.66 -8.19
N VAL A 155 18.57 -2.73 -9.15
CA VAL A 155 19.37 -1.51 -9.12
C VAL A 155 19.01 -0.84 -7.80
N ALA A 156 19.95 -0.85 -6.86
CA ALA A 156 19.74 -0.30 -5.53
C ALA A 156 19.27 1.16 -5.70
N GLN A 157 18.06 1.43 -5.25
CA GLN A 157 17.36 2.68 -5.51
C GLN A 157 18.21 3.85 -4.98
N THR A 158 18.43 4.87 -5.82
CA THR A 158 19.30 5.99 -5.46
C THR A 158 18.73 6.69 -4.23
N ARG A 159 19.52 6.65 -3.14
CA ARG A 159 19.16 7.27 -1.87
C ARG A 159 19.05 8.77 -2.01
N VAL A 160 17.98 9.33 -1.45
CA VAL A 160 17.74 10.77 -1.51
C VAL A 160 18.79 11.52 -0.68
N LEU A 161 19.30 12.63 -1.22
CA LEU A 161 20.19 13.53 -0.49
C LEU A 161 19.40 14.71 0.07
N GLY A 162 19.85 15.22 1.21
CA GLY A 162 19.25 16.35 1.91
C GLY A 162 20.26 17.13 2.72
N LEU A 163 19.73 18.05 3.53
CA LEU A 163 20.47 18.95 4.41
C LEU A 163 19.82 19.01 5.80
N ASP A 164 20.52 19.59 6.77
CA ASP A 164 19.86 20.25 7.89
C ASP A 164 20.42 21.66 8.11
N ILE A 165 19.57 22.58 8.59
CA ILE A 165 19.81 24.03 8.53
C ILE A 165 19.24 24.72 9.77
N SER A 166 19.96 25.73 10.24
CA SER A 166 19.58 26.59 11.37
C SER A 166 19.96 28.05 11.13
N ALA A 167 19.73 28.93 12.11
CA ALA A 167 20.21 30.31 12.06
C ALA A 167 21.73 30.47 11.83
N TRP A 168 22.56 29.45 12.08
CA TRP A 168 24.00 29.48 11.76
C TRP A 168 24.30 29.59 10.25
N GLN A 169 23.35 29.20 9.40
CA GLN A 169 23.39 29.39 7.95
C GLN A 169 22.65 30.68 7.49
N GLY A 170 22.05 31.44 8.41
CA GLY A 170 21.52 32.79 8.17
C GLY A 170 20.38 32.88 7.14
N ASN A 171 20.33 34.00 6.41
CA ASN A 171 19.24 34.34 5.49
C ASN A 171 19.43 33.70 4.11
N ILE A 172 18.95 32.47 3.94
CA ILE A 172 19.06 31.73 2.67
C ILE A 172 17.96 32.17 1.69
N SER A 173 18.34 32.76 0.56
CA SER A 173 17.40 33.33 -0.44
C SER A 173 16.53 32.27 -1.13
N GLN A 174 15.37 32.65 -1.69
CA GLN A 174 14.54 31.71 -2.47
C GLN A 174 15.30 31.16 -3.68
N THR A 175 16.08 31.99 -4.39
CA THR A 175 16.92 31.53 -5.50
C THR A 175 17.96 30.50 -5.05
N THR A 176 18.49 30.65 -3.83
CA THR A 176 19.41 29.68 -3.23
C THR A 176 18.68 28.36 -2.92
N TRP A 177 17.51 28.39 -2.29
CA TRP A 177 16.68 27.21 -2.05
C TRP A 177 16.29 26.49 -3.36
N ASN A 178 15.90 27.25 -4.40
CA ASN A 178 15.62 26.69 -5.72
C ASN A 178 16.84 25.98 -6.32
N ASN A 179 18.05 26.51 -6.15
CA ASN A 179 19.27 25.88 -6.65
C ASN A 179 19.68 24.66 -5.82
N ILE A 180 19.51 24.70 -4.49
CA ILE A 180 19.75 23.56 -3.59
C ILE A 180 18.95 22.32 -4.05
N HIS A 181 17.70 22.50 -4.47
CA HIS A 181 16.92 21.44 -5.10
C HIS A 181 17.35 21.17 -6.55
N ASN A 182 17.07 22.13 -7.46
CA ASN A 182 17.10 21.92 -8.91
C ASN A 182 18.51 21.81 -9.53
N VAL A 183 19.57 22.08 -8.78
CA VAL A 183 20.97 22.06 -9.28
C VAL A 183 21.87 21.17 -8.42
N GLU A 184 21.70 21.17 -7.09
CA GLU A 184 22.56 20.40 -6.16
C GLU A 184 21.98 19.03 -5.76
N GLY A 185 20.78 18.69 -6.26
CA GLY A 185 20.13 17.39 -6.04
C GLY A 185 19.79 17.12 -4.58
N ARG A 186 19.27 18.11 -3.85
CA ARG A 186 18.83 17.96 -2.46
C ARG A 186 17.31 18.08 -2.40
N ASP A 187 16.65 16.98 -2.03
CA ASP A 187 15.18 16.90 -2.10
C ASP A 187 14.52 16.96 -0.72
N PHE A 188 15.31 16.88 0.37
CA PHE A 188 14.81 17.11 1.72
C PHE A 188 15.69 18.03 2.58
N VAL A 189 15.08 18.63 3.60
CA VAL A 189 15.79 19.38 4.63
C VAL A 189 15.10 19.32 5.99
N PHE A 190 15.87 19.16 7.07
CA PHE A 190 15.41 19.39 8.43
C PHE A 190 15.78 20.81 8.90
N LEU A 191 14.82 21.52 9.50
CA LEU A 191 14.97 22.93 9.84
C LEU A 191 14.81 23.15 11.34
N ARG A 192 15.79 23.77 11.98
CA ARG A 192 15.68 24.11 13.40
C ARG A 192 14.56 25.12 13.60
N SER A 193 13.65 24.81 14.51
CA SER A 193 12.54 25.68 14.88
C SER A 193 12.78 26.40 16.21
N SER A 194 13.33 25.66 17.17
CA SER A 194 13.42 26.04 18.57
C SER A 194 14.52 25.27 19.30
N ARG A 195 14.83 25.69 20.52
CA ARG A 195 15.79 25.06 21.44
C ARG A 195 15.49 25.46 22.88
N GLY A 196 15.66 24.54 23.83
CA GLY A 196 15.43 24.79 25.25
C GLY A 196 13.95 24.84 25.63
N GLY A 197 13.65 25.07 26.91
CA GLY A 197 12.28 25.10 27.42
C GLY A 197 11.47 26.34 27.02
N THR A 198 10.23 26.44 27.50
CA THR A 198 9.27 27.49 27.09
C THR A 198 9.64 28.91 27.57
N THR A 199 10.53 29.06 28.57
CA THR A 199 10.76 30.34 29.26
C THR A 199 12.16 30.94 29.08
N GLY A 200 12.24 32.27 29.24
CA GLY A 200 13.49 33.03 29.25
C GLY A 200 14.05 33.35 27.87
N TYR A 201 15.38 33.50 27.82
CA TYR A 201 16.12 33.90 26.64
C TYR A 201 17.48 33.21 26.57
N TYR A 202 17.99 33.05 25.35
CA TYR A 202 19.33 32.53 25.09
C TYR A 202 19.96 33.27 23.89
N ASN A 203 21.11 33.89 24.11
CA ASN A 203 21.91 34.50 23.07
C ASN A 203 22.82 33.43 22.42
N GLN A 204 22.46 32.98 21.23
CA GLN A 204 23.26 32.01 20.46
C GLN A 204 24.66 32.54 20.08
N SER A 205 24.86 33.86 20.03
CA SER A 205 26.18 34.48 19.83
C SER A 205 26.97 34.68 21.12
N ASP A 206 26.42 34.31 22.29
CA ASP A 206 27.06 34.38 23.60
C ASP A 206 26.70 33.17 24.47
N PRO A 207 27.14 31.95 24.09
CA PRO A 207 26.83 30.72 24.82
C PRO A 207 27.35 30.73 26.27
N ASN A 208 28.44 31.44 26.53
CA ASN A 208 29.07 31.57 27.86
C ASN A 208 28.39 32.62 28.75
N ASN A 209 27.36 33.32 28.25
CA ASN A 209 26.61 34.37 28.93
C ASN A 209 27.45 35.55 29.45
N ASN A 210 28.48 35.97 28.71
CA ASN A 210 29.33 37.11 29.08
C ASN A 210 28.53 38.42 29.21
N ASN A 211 27.42 38.55 28.48
CA ASN A 211 26.54 39.71 28.47
C ASN A 211 25.36 39.59 29.48
N GLY A 212 25.24 38.47 30.20
CA GLY A 212 24.21 38.27 31.23
C GLY A 212 22.75 38.13 30.72
N LEU A 213 22.55 37.84 29.44
CA LEU A 213 21.23 37.74 28.80
C LEU A 213 20.59 36.35 28.92
N ASN A 214 21.38 35.28 28.96
CA ASN A 214 20.87 33.90 29.01
C ASN A 214 20.19 33.67 30.36
N THR A 215 18.91 33.27 30.35
CA THR A 215 18.04 33.27 31.53
C THR A 215 16.95 32.20 31.47
N LEU A 216 16.50 31.76 32.66
CA LEU A 216 15.44 30.77 32.87
C LEU A 216 15.70 29.44 32.11
N SER A 217 14.66 28.84 31.51
CA SER A 217 14.76 27.62 30.68
C SER A 217 15.63 27.75 29.41
N GLN A 218 16.23 28.93 29.18
CA GLN A 218 17.07 29.26 28.03
C GLN A 218 16.37 29.04 26.67
N ARG A 219 15.08 29.41 26.59
CA ARG A 219 14.31 29.44 25.34
C ARG A 219 15.11 30.11 24.23
N TYR A 220 15.12 29.50 23.05
CA TYR A 220 15.60 30.10 21.81
C TYR A 220 14.63 29.79 20.67
N ASP A 221 14.01 30.83 20.10
CA ASP A 221 13.28 30.75 18.83
C ASP A 221 14.28 30.87 17.67
N ASP A 222 14.24 30.01 16.65
CA ASP A 222 15.08 30.22 15.47
C ASP A 222 14.46 31.27 14.52
N PRO A 223 15.09 32.45 14.34
CA PRO A 223 14.45 33.58 13.65
C PRO A 223 14.30 33.35 12.14
N TYR A 224 14.96 32.35 11.55
CA TYR A 224 14.86 32.04 10.12
C TYR A 224 13.92 30.85 9.82
N PHE A 225 13.48 30.10 10.83
CA PHE A 225 12.71 28.86 10.66
C PHE A 225 11.55 28.97 9.67
N VAL A 226 10.57 29.83 9.98
CA VAL A 226 9.34 30.03 9.19
C VAL A 226 9.64 30.42 7.74
N GLN A 227 10.68 31.22 7.54
CA GLN A 227 11.13 31.65 6.22
C GLN A 227 11.77 30.48 5.46
N ASN A 228 12.65 29.72 6.09
CA ASN A 228 13.32 28.59 5.45
C ASN A 228 12.33 27.46 5.11
N ILE A 229 11.36 27.13 5.98
CA ILE A 229 10.37 26.08 5.68
C ILE A 229 9.42 26.47 4.55
N THR A 230 9.02 27.75 4.51
CA THR A 230 8.25 28.32 3.39
C THR A 230 9.07 28.28 2.09
N ARG A 231 10.35 28.68 2.11
CA ARG A 231 11.19 28.73 0.91
C ARG A 231 11.60 27.36 0.39
N ALA A 232 11.93 26.42 1.27
CA ALA A 232 12.31 25.05 0.90
C ALA A 232 11.14 24.29 0.27
N THR A 233 9.95 24.34 0.85
CA THR A 233 8.76 23.74 0.24
C THR A 233 8.34 24.45 -1.05
N SER A 234 8.46 25.78 -1.13
CA SER A 234 8.26 26.54 -2.38
C SER A 234 9.30 26.21 -3.47
N ALA A 235 10.45 25.62 -3.09
CA ALA A 235 11.47 25.14 -4.02
C ALA A 235 11.25 23.70 -4.50
N GLY A 236 10.29 22.97 -3.92
CA GLY A 236 9.99 21.56 -4.20
C GLY A 236 10.50 20.54 -3.17
N MET A 237 11.20 20.98 -2.13
CA MET A 237 11.82 20.08 -1.13
C MET A 237 10.83 19.60 -0.06
N PHE A 238 10.97 18.34 0.35
CA PHE A 238 10.33 17.79 1.56
C PHE A 238 10.99 18.40 2.80
N ALA A 239 10.27 19.24 3.54
CA ALA A 239 10.80 19.92 4.72
C ALA A 239 10.31 19.28 6.03
N GLY A 240 11.23 19.06 6.96
CA GLY A 240 10.97 18.66 8.34
C GLY A 240 11.37 19.74 9.34
N THR A 241 11.03 19.53 10.61
CA THR A 241 11.29 20.49 11.69
C THR A 241 12.08 19.80 12.80
N TYR A 242 12.98 20.51 13.48
CA TYR A 242 13.68 19.97 14.65
C TYR A 242 13.75 20.94 15.83
N HIS A 243 13.97 20.36 17.01
CA HIS A 243 14.20 21.06 18.28
C HIS A 243 15.46 20.51 18.95
N PHE A 244 16.49 21.35 19.11
CA PHE A 244 17.71 21.01 19.85
C PHE A 244 17.40 21.04 21.35
N SER A 245 17.32 19.88 21.98
CA SER A 245 16.93 19.78 23.39
C SER A 245 18.02 20.25 24.34
N ARG A 246 17.63 20.63 25.56
CA ARG A 246 18.52 21.08 26.63
C ARG A 246 18.24 20.39 27.98
N PRO A 247 18.37 19.05 28.08
CA PRO A 247 18.29 18.36 29.37
C PRO A 247 19.35 18.82 30.38
N ASP A 248 20.45 19.44 29.91
CA ASP A 248 21.50 20.05 30.73
C ASP A 248 21.08 21.35 31.45
N ILE A 249 19.90 21.91 31.15
CA ILE A 249 19.28 22.94 31.99
C ILE A 249 18.49 22.27 33.10
N ILE A 250 19.12 22.17 34.27
CA ILE A 250 18.52 21.77 35.53
C ILE A 250 18.44 22.97 36.49
N GLU A 251 17.77 22.82 37.63
CA GLU A 251 17.54 23.91 38.60
C GLU A 251 18.84 24.63 39.01
N THR A 252 19.94 23.90 39.11
CA THR A 252 21.27 24.40 39.50
C THR A 252 22.12 24.91 38.34
N THR A 253 21.70 24.74 37.08
CA THR A 253 22.47 25.20 35.91
C THR A 253 22.59 26.73 35.91
N GLN A 254 23.75 27.27 35.54
CA GLN A 254 23.98 28.70 35.64
C GLN A 254 22.93 29.51 34.84
N ASN A 255 22.31 30.47 35.52
CA ASN A 255 21.27 31.37 35.00
C ASN A 255 19.90 30.70 34.72
N SER A 256 19.67 29.45 35.15
CA SER A 256 18.37 28.74 35.14
C SER A 256 17.24 29.48 35.85
N GLY A 257 17.56 30.43 36.74
CA GLY A 257 16.58 31.03 37.67
C GLY A 257 15.95 30.03 38.66
N GLY A 258 16.51 28.83 38.78
CA GLY A 258 15.89 27.70 39.51
C GLY A 258 14.91 26.87 38.67
N ILE A 259 14.77 27.15 37.36
CA ILE A 259 13.86 26.43 36.45
C ILE A 259 14.66 25.39 35.66
N ALA A 260 14.32 24.11 35.84
CA ALA A 260 14.80 23.02 35.00
C ALA A 260 13.93 22.86 33.74
N ASN A 261 14.52 22.36 32.66
CA ASN A 261 13.78 21.94 31.48
C ASN A 261 13.28 20.49 31.67
N THR A 262 12.15 20.15 31.07
CA THR A 262 11.60 18.78 31.03
C THR A 262 11.24 18.42 29.59
N GLY A 263 11.14 17.12 29.29
CA GLY A 263 10.77 16.68 27.94
C GLY A 263 9.42 17.26 27.51
N THR A 264 8.45 17.31 28.41
CA THR A 264 7.14 17.94 28.20
C THR A 264 7.23 19.44 27.95
N ASP A 265 8.10 20.19 28.65
CA ASP A 265 8.28 21.64 28.44
C ASP A 265 8.93 21.94 27.09
N GLU A 266 9.99 21.20 26.73
CA GLU A 266 10.66 21.38 25.43
C GLU A 266 9.79 20.91 24.26
N ALA A 267 8.99 19.86 24.44
CA ALA A 267 7.98 19.46 23.47
C ALA A 267 6.87 20.52 23.32
N ASN A 268 6.41 21.15 24.40
CA ASN A 268 5.49 22.29 24.31
C ASN A 268 6.10 23.46 23.53
N HIS A 269 7.35 23.83 23.80
CA HIS A 269 8.06 24.86 23.03
C HIS A 269 8.22 24.46 21.54
N PHE A 270 8.49 23.19 21.25
CA PHE A 270 8.54 22.68 19.88
C PHE A 270 7.18 22.79 19.18
N ILE A 271 6.08 22.44 19.85
CA ILE A 271 4.71 22.59 19.31
C ILE A 271 4.37 24.08 19.10
N GLU A 272 4.70 24.96 20.06
CA GLU A 272 4.52 26.41 19.93
C GLU A 272 5.21 26.99 18.69
N MET A 273 6.42 26.52 18.37
CA MET A 273 7.23 27.07 17.28
C MET A 273 7.03 26.36 15.94
N ALA A 274 6.71 25.07 15.93
CA ALA A 274 6.67 24.22 14.74
C ALA A 274 5.36 23.44 14.52
N GLY A 275 4.40 23.45 15.44
CA GLY A 275 3.17 22.66 15.36
C GLY A 275 2.30 22.95 14.12
N ALA A 276 2.41 24.16 13.54
CA ALA A 276 1.80 24.48 12.24
C ALA A 276 2.30 23.58 11.08
N TRP A 277 3.49 23.00 11.19
CA TRP A 277 4.13 22.13 10.19
C TRP A 277 4.20 20.66 10.61
N MET A 278 3.75 20.30 11.81
CA MET A 278 3.58 18.90 12.25
C MET A 278 2.30 18.29 11.62
N ARG A 279 2.20 18.31 10.29
CA ARG A 279 0.99 17.94 9.52
C ARG A 279 1.30 17.41 8.12
N PRO A 280 0.34 16.78 7.41
CA PRO A 280 0.59 16.15 6.11
C PRO A 280 1.19 17.06 5.04
N GLY A 281 2.19 16.56 4.34
CA GLY A 281 3.04 17.30 3.39
C GLY A 281 4.39 17.76 3.95
N TYR A 282 4.66 17.53 5.24
CA TYR A 282 5.93 17.80 5.91
C TYR A 282 6.51 16.51 6.51
N LEU A 283 7.84 16.45 6.65
CA LEU A 283 8.53 15.33 7.31
C LEU A 283 8.25 15.33 8.81
N LEU A 284 8.34 14.16 9.44
CA LEU A 284 8.16 13.99 10.88
C LEU A 284 8.99 15.00 11.70
N PRO A 285 8.43 15.56 12.79
CA PRO A 285 9.19 16.42 13.70
C PRO A 285 10.32 15.63 14.38
N VAL A 286 11.45 16.29 14.62
CA VAL A 286 12.66 15.66 15.17
C VAL A 286 12.99 16.21 16.56
N HIS A 287 13.14 15.33 17.53
CA HIS A 287 13.87 15.61 18.77
C HIS A 287 15.37 15.47 18.50
N ASP A 288 16.13 16.55 18.62
CA ASP A 288 17.59 16.57 18.45
C ASP A 288 18.22 16.52 19.86
N LEU A 289 18.90 15.41 20.16
CA LEU A 289 19.40 15.05 21.49
C LEU A 289 20.93 14.93 21.50
N GLU A 290 21.61 16.06 21.77
CA GLU A 290 23.07 16.13 21.91
C GLU A 290 23.56 16.83 23.19
N ALA A 291 22.68 17.09 24.15
CA ALA A 291 22.99 17.72 25.44
C ALA A 291 22.42 16.91 26.62
N GLY A 292 23.02 17.04 27.81
CA GLY A 292 22.52 16.43 29.07
C GLY A 292 23.40 15.35 29.69
N ASP A 293 24.30 14.73 28.89
CA ASP A 293 25.28 13.74 29.37
C ASP A 293 26.11 14.28 30.55
N GLY A 294 26.30 13.44 31.57
CA GLY A 294 26.99 13.77 32.82
C GLY A 294 26.29 14.78 33.75
N ILE A 295 25.21 15.44 33.31
CA ILE A 295 24.38 16.34 34.12
C ILE A 295 23.14 15.62 34.67
N ARG A 296 22.55 14.74 33.85
CA ARG A 296 21.52 13.78 34.23
C ARG A 296 22.08 12.36 34.18
N SER A 297 21.46 11.43 34.89
CA SER A 297 21.71 10.00 34.69
C SER A 297 21.04 9.48 33.41
N ASP A 298 21.56 8.38 32.89
CA ASP A 298 21.05 7.70 31.68
C ASP A 298 19.54 7.41 31.74
N ASN A 299 19.02 7.04 32.91
CA ASN A 299 17.58 6.82 33.13
C ASN A 299 16.78 8.13 33.03
N GLU A 300 17.29 9.24 33.56
CA GLU A 300 16.64 10.55 33.48
C GLU A 300 16.71 11.14 32.06
N MET A 301 17.77 10.80 31.29
CA MET A 301 17.91 11.13 29.87
C MET A 301 16.93 10.35 29.00
N ALA A 302 16.76 9.05 29.26
CA ALA A 302 15.76 8.22 28.60
C ALA A 302 14.34 8.69 28.96
N GLN A 303 14.05 8.96 30.23
CA GLN A 303 12.74 9.47 30.66
C GLN A 303 12.41 10.84 30.04
N PHE A 304 13.35 11.78 30.04
CA PHE A 304 13.19 13.07 29.36
C PHE A 304 12.82 12.89 27.88
N SER A 305 13.46 11.92 27.21
CA SER A 305 13.19 11.62 25.81
C SER A 305 11.78 11.01 25.62
N ILE A 306 11.34 10.13 26.52
CA ILE A 306 9.97 9.58 26.52
C ILE A 306 8.94 10.70 26.75
N ASP A 307 9.11 11.52 27.79
CA ASP A 307 8.24 12.64 28.15
C ASP A 307 8.06 13.65 26.99
N PHE A 308 9.11 13.85 26.19
CA PHE A 308 9.07 14.69 24.99
C PHE A 308 8.22 14.06 23.88
N SER A 309 8.45 12.78 23.56
CA SER A 309 7.71 12.09 22.49
C SER A 309 6.25 11.85 22.86
N ASP A 310 5.97 11.48 24.11
CA ASP A 310 4.60 11.31 24.61
C ASP A 310 3.82 12.62 24.52
N ARG A 311 4.44 13.76 24.81
CA ARG A 311 3.79 15.07 24.69
C ARG A 311 3.53 15.49 23.24
N ILE A 312 4.44 15.17 22.30
CA ILE A 312 4.19 15.37 20.87
C ILE A 312 3.04 14.48 20.40
N TYR A 313 3.00 13.22 20.85
CA TYR A 313 1.95 12.26 20.50
C TYR A 313 0.58 12.63 21.07
N GLU A 314 0.52 13.08 22.33
CA GLU A 314 -0.70 13.55 23.01
C GLU A 314 -1.38 14.70 22.25
N VAL A 315 -0.59 15.66 21.73
CA VAL A 315 -1.12 16.89 21.11
C VAL A 315 -1.29 16.76 19.59
N MET A 316 -0.42 15.99 18.91
CA MET A 316 -0.36 15.94 17.44
C MET A 316 -0.76 14.57 16.84
N GLY A 317 -0.96 13.53 17.67
CA GLY A 317 -1.29 12.18 17.22
C GLY A 317 -0.15 11.40 16.55
N ILE A 318 1.07 11.96 16.54
CA ILE A 318 2.23 11.39 15.82
C ILE A 318 3.44 11.24 16.73
N ARG A 319 4.29 10.25 16.43
CA ARG A 319 5.58 10.09 17.10
C ARG A 319 6.68 10.85 16.33
N PRO A 320 7.50 11.67 17.03
CA PRO A 320 8.65 12.31 16.40
C PRO A 320 9.74 11.29 16.05
N ALA A 321 10.64 11.69 15.15
CA ALA A 321 11.94 11.06 14.97
C ALA A 321 12.94 11.55 16.04
N ILE A 322 14.02 10.81 16.27
CA ILE A 322 15.14 11.27 17.10
C ILE A 322 16.41 11.43 16.26
N TYR A 323 17.05 12.59 16.38
CA TYR A 323 18.42 12.81 15.94
C TYR A 323 19.37 12.61 17.11
N THR A 324 20.38 11.76 16.91
CA THR A 324 21.41 11.50 17.92
C THR A 324 22.69 10.99 17.29
N ASN A 325 23.84 11.36 17.87
CA ASN A 325 25.12 10.75 17.55
C ASN A 325 25.29 9.38 18.26
N GLY A 326 26.29 8.61 17.81
CA GLY A 326 26.54 7.25 18.33
C GLY A 326 26.88 7.17 19.82
N ASN A 327 27.48 8.21 20.41
CA ASN A 327 27.78 8.19 21.85
C ASN A 327 26.50 8.29 22.69
N TYR A 328 25.61 9.23 22.34
CA TYR A 328 24.32 9.38 23.00
C TYR A 328 23.44 8.13 22.81
N ALA A 329 23.40 7.57 21.60
CA ALA A 329 22.66 6.34 21.35
C ALA A 329 23.21 5.14 22.15
N ALA A 330 24.52 4.89 22.09
CA ALA A 330 25.13 3.67 22.64
C ALA A 330 25.47 3.71 24.13
N PHE A 331 25.67 4.89 24.73
CA PHE A 331 26.11 5.02 26.12
C PHE A 331 25.15 5.80 27.01
N VAL A 332 24.46 6.82 26.50
CA VAL A 332 23.46 7.58 27.31
C VAL A 332 22.12 6.84 27.29
N ILE A 333 21.49 6.70 26.11
CA ILE A 333 20.26 5.89 26.00
C ILE A 333 20.56 4.41 26.24
N GLY A 334 21.63 3.87 25.65
CA GLY A 334 22.11 2.51 25.88
C GLY A 334 22.63 2.22 27.30
N GLY A 335 22.84 3.23 28.14
CA GLY A 335 23.18 3.10 29.56
C GLY A 335 21.95 2.97 30.48
N ALA A 336 20.78 3.40 30.00
CA ALA A 336 19.53 3.36 30.77
C ALA A 336 19.07 1.91 31.05
N SER A 337 18.15 1.72 31.99
CA SER A 337 17.53 0.40 32.21
C SER A 337 16.82 -0.11 30.95
N SER A 338 16.85 -1.42 30.69
CA SER A 338 16.31 -1.99 29.43
C SER A 338 14.84 -1.60 29.19
N SER A 339 14.01 -1.57 30.24
CA SER A 339 12.61 -1.14 30.14
C SER A 339 12.45 0.31 29.68
N LEU A 340 13.42 1.19 29.92
CA LEU A 340 13.44 2.56 29.36
C LEU A 340 14.00 2.57 27.94
N GLN A 341 14.96 1.69 27.62
CA GLN A 341 15.44 1.50 26.24
C GLN A 341 14.32 1.06 25.30
N ASP A 342 13.56 0.03 25.71
CA ASP A 342 12.38 -0.47 24.99
C ASP A 342 11.35 0.65 24.74
N GLN A 343 11.08 1.48 25.76
CA GLN A 343 10.16 2.63 25.67
C GLN A 343 10.71 3.75 24.77
N VAL A 344 12.01 4.05 24.79
CA VAL A 344 12.62 5.04 23.88
C VAL A 344 12.55 4.56 22.42
N VAL A 345 12.79 3.28 22.15
CA VAL A 345 12.65 2.73 20.78
C VAL A 345 11.20 2.78 20.31
N ALA A 346 10.22 2.46 21.16
CA ALA A 346 8.80 2.57 20.85
C ALA A 346 8.33 4.04 20.67
N ALA A 347 8.90 4.96 21.44
CA ALA A 347 8.62 6.40 21.37
C ALA A 347 9.28 7.09 20.17
N TYR A 348 10.33 6.49 19.59
CA TYR A 348 11.08 7.01 18.44
C TYR A 348 11.37 5.89 17.43
N PRO A 349 10.35 5.46 16.63
CA PRO A 349 10.53 4.43 15.61
C PRO A 349 11.41 4.89 14.44
N THR A 350 11.64 6.20 14.29
CA THR A 350 12.48 6.79 13.25
C THR A 350 13.77 7.34 13.85
N LEU A 351 14.90 6.67 13.58
CA LEU A 351 16.24 7.11 13.98
C LEU A 351 16.92 7.91 12.86
N TRP A 352 17.38 9.12 13.18
CA TRP A 352 18.31 9.92 12.40
C TRP A 352 19.69 9.87 13.08
N SER A 353 20.65 9.18 12.45
CA SER A 353 21.95 8.89 13.05
C SER A 353 23.02 9.90 12.60
N ALA A 354 23.71 10.55 13.55
CA ALA A 354 24.83 11.42 13.24
C ALA A 354 26.16 10.64 13.24
N ARG A 355 26.85 10.60 12.09
CA ARG A 355 28.17 9.98 11.96
C ARG A 355 28.92 10.57 10.77
N TRP A 356 30.12 11.09 10.99
CA TRP A 356 30.90 11.75 9.93
C TRP A 356 32.22 11.01 9.62
N PRO A 357 32.25 10.01 8.70
CA PRO A 357 33.45 9.23 8.40
C PRO A 357 34.62 10.03 7.83
N ASN A 358 34.35 11.14 7.11
CA ASN A 358 35.38 11.88 6.37
C ASN A 358 35.09 13.39 6.28
N GLN A 359 35.20 14.09 7.40
CA GLN A 359 34.96 15.55 7.48
C GLN A 359 35.92 16.40 6.64
N SER A 360 37.04 15.86 6.13
CA SER A 360 37.96 16.59 5.24
C SER A 360 37.63 16.42 3.75
N ASN A 361 36.77 15.45 3.39
CA ASN A 361 36.19 15.31 2.05
C ASN A 361 34.82 14.61 2.13
N PRO A 362 33.74 15.35 2.43
CA PRO A 362 32.38 14.82 2.51
C PRO A 362 31.92 14.08 1.25
N ASP A 363 32.31 14.55 0.07
CA ASP A 363 31.88 14.02 -1.23
C ASP A 363 32.53 12.66 -1.56
N ALA A 364 33.55 12.24 -0.80
CA ALA A 364 34.15 10.91 -0.89
C ALA A 364 33.47 9.86 0.03
N ILE A 365 32.41 10.23 0.76
CA ILE A 365 31.65 9.30 1.59
C ILE A 365 30.66 8.54 0.68
N PRO A 366 30.65 7.19 0.67
CA PRO A 366 29.85 6.38 -0.26
C PRO A 366 28.39 6.27 0.19
N VAL A 367 27.70 7.40 0.38
CA VAL A 367 26.36 7.50 0.99
C VAL A 367 25.28 6.65 0.32
N GLN A 368 25.46 6.31 -0.96
CA GLN A 368 24.56 5.46 -1.74
C GLN A 368 24.63 3.96 -1.39
N THR A 369 25.74 3.49 -0.80
CA THR A 369 25.95 2.05 -0.53
C THR A 369 26.49 1.74 0.87
N GLY A 370 27.19 2.68 1.51
CA GLY A 370 27.68 2.52 2.89
C GLY A 370 26.63 2.88 3.93
N HIS A 371 26.95 2.61 5.19
CA HIS A 371 26.14 2.88 6.37
C HIS A 371 27.01 3.47 7.50
N PRO A 372 26.42 4.22 8.46
CA PRO A 372 27.13 4.72 9.65
C PRO A 372 28.00 3.66 10.34
N LYS A 373 27.45 2.44 10.49
CA LYS A 373 28.07 1.29 11.19
C LYS A 373 29.38 0.82 10.59
N ASP A 374 29.59 1.00 9.29
CA ASP A 374 30.81 0.63 8.57
C ASP A 374 32.05 1.38 9.10
N SER A 375 31.81 2.56 9.66
CA SER A 375 32.85 3.45 10.19
C SER A 375 32.93 3.47 11.72
N TYR A 376 31.94 2.90 12.42
CA TYR A 376 31.84 2.86 13.89
C TYR A 376 30.73 1.90 14.33
N SER A 377 31.07 0.84 15.07
CA SER A 377 30.11 -0.20 15.44
C SER A 377 29.06 0.23 16.48
N GLN A 378 29.40 1.16 17.38
CA GLN A 378 28.59 1.57 18.53
C GLN A 378 27.71 2.78 18.17
N ILE A 379 26.88 2.65 17.14
CA ILE A 379 26.24 3.80 16.47
C ILE A 379 24.71 3.86 16.62
N TYR A 380 24.04 2.75 16.91
CA TYR A 380 22.57 2.70 16.97
C TYR A 380 21.99 2.35 18.35
N GLY A 381 22.81 2.13 19.38
CA GLY A 381 22.32 1.86 20.74
C GLY A 381 21.22 0.77 20.79
N PRO A 382 20.07 1.01 21.46
CA PRO A 382 18.99 0.03 21.55
C PRO A 382 18.22 -0.18 20.24
N TRP A 383 18.34 0.71 19.25
CA TRP A 383 17.76 0.49 17.92
C TRP A 383 18.46 -0.65 17.16
N ASP A 384 19.64 -1.10 17.60
CA ASP A 384 20.40 -2.21 16.99
C ASP A 384 19.84 -3.61 17.33
N ASP A 385 18.85 -3.72 18.23
CA ASP A 385 18.29 -5.01 18.67
C ASP A 385 17.18 -5.56 17.74
N PRO A 386 17.07 -6.89 17.56
CA PRO A 386 16.01 -7.51 16.76
C PRO A 386 14.60 -7.22 17.32
N PRO A 387 13.57 -7.04 16.46
CA PRO A 387 13.51 -7.44 15.05
C PRO A 387 14.02 -6.40 14.03
N ASN A 388 14.62 -5.30 14.48
CA ASN A 388 15.04 -4.22 13.59
C ASN A 388 16.06 -4.68 12.51
N PRO A 389 16.06 -4.05 11.32
CA PRO A 389 17.05 -4.35 10.29
C PRO A 389 18.47 -4.04 10.77
N THR A 390 19.48 -4.69 10.17
CA THR A 390 20.92 -4.55 10.49
C THR A 390 21.43 -3.09 10.45
N HIS A 391 20.64 -2.22 9.82
CA HIS A 391 20.79 -0.77 9.80
C HIS A 391 19.41 -0.14 10.09
N PRO A 392 19.11 0.30 11.33
CA PRO A 392 17.81 0.83 11.75
C PRO A 392 17.66 2.35 11.56
N TRP A 393 18.62 3.01 10.92
CA TRP A 393 18.58 4.45 10.65
C TRP A 393 17.71 4.75 9.43
N ALA A 394 16.80 5.70 9.55
CA ALA A 394 16.04 6.23 8.42
C ALA A 394 16.78 7.38 7.73
N PHE A 395 17.49 8.19 8.50
CA PHE A 395 18.30 9.30 8.02
C PHE A 395 19.72 9.21 8.59
N TRP A 396 20.70 9.70 7.83
CA TRP A 396 22.09 9.74 8.24
C TRP A 396 22.70 11.11 7.93
N GLN A 397 23.10 11.85 8.97
CA GLN A 397 23.92 13.05 8.82
C GLN A 397 25.38 12.62 8.64
N TYR A 398 25.89 12.75 7.41
CA TYR A 398 27.14 12.14 6.95
C TYR A 398 28.33 13.09 6.92
N ALA A 399 28.11 14.41 6.95
CA ALA A 399 29.12 15.41 7.24
C ALA A 399 28.52 16.67 7.89
N SER A 400 29.32 17.39 8.68
CA SER A 400 29.03 18.76 9.18
C SER A 400 30.05 19.79 8.68
N THR A 401 30.65 19.48 7.52
CA THR A 401 31.62 20.30 6.78
C THR A 401 31.26 20.44 5.29
N GLY A 402 30.04 20.04 4.91
CA GLY A 402 29.53 20.08 3.54
C GLY A 402 29.49 21.49 2.97
N ARG A 403 29.62 21.60 1.63
CA ARG A 403 29.53 22.87 0.90
C ARG A 403 28.85 22.64 -0.44
N LEU A 404 27.96 23.56 -0.81
CA LEU A 404 27.28 23.56 -2.11
C LEU A 404 27.77 24.75 -2.94
N GLN A 405 27.68 24.67 -4.27
CA GLN A 405 28.15 25.77 -5.14
C GLN A 405 27.23 26.99 -5.05
N SER A 406 25.92 26.72 -4.94
CA SER A 406 24.84 27.68 -4.76
C SER A 406 24.74 28.30 -3.36
N TYR A 407 25.35 27.68 -2.34
CA TYR A 407 25.45 28.22 -0.99
C TYR A 407 26.89 28.05 -0.44
N ASN A 408 27.68 29.11 -0.56
CA ASN A 408 29.06 29.19 -0.06
C ASN A 408 29.28 30.53 0.68
N ASN A 409 28.52 30.75 1.75
CA ASN A 409 28.53 31.98 2.52
C ASN A 409 29.67 31.98 3.56
N GLY A 410 30.87 32.45 3.17
CA GLY A 410 31.88 32.90 4.13
C GLY A 410 32.46 31.86 5.10
N ASN A 411 32.44 30.57 4.75
CA ASN A 411 32.78 29.42 5.60
C ASN A 411 31.71 28.91 6.58
N SER A 412 30.45 29.34 6.50
CA SER A 412 29.36 28.55 7.09
C SER A 412 29.35 27.16 6.44
N ASN A 413 29.54 26.12 7.26
CA ASN A 413 29.38 24.74 6.81
C ASN A 413 27.89 24.40 6.60
N LEU A 414 27.65 23.38 5.79
CA LEU A 414 26.37 22.71 5.67
C LEU A 414 26.45 21.31 6.28
N ASP A 415 25.38 20.96 6.96
CA ASP A 415 25.15 19.63 7.51
C ASP A 415 24.44 18.80 6.44
N PHE A 416 25.10 17.73 6.01
CA PHE A 416 24.76 16.94 4.82
C PHE A 416 24.10 15.62 5.23
N ASN A 417 22.95 15.32 4.63
CA ASN A 417 22.12 14.18 5.00
C ASN A 417 21.81 13.26 3.81
N VAL A 418 21.54 11.99 4.13
CA VAL A 418 21.05 10.97 3.19
C VAL A 418 19.91 10.17 3.84
N ALA A 419 18.86 9.87 3.09
CA ALA A 419 17.78 8.97 3.51
C ALA A 419 18.17 7.51 3.22
N GLN A 420 17.62 6.53 3.94
CA GLN A 420 18.03 5.13 3.78
C GLN A 420 17.61 4.53 2.42
N GLY A 421 16.49 4.98 1.86
CA GLY A 421 16.01 4.67 0.52
C GLY A 421 15.83 5.92 -0.36
N GLY A 422 15.10 5.73 -1.47
CA GLY A 422 14.74 6.77 -2.44
C GLY A 422 13.49 7.56 -2.04
N THR A 423 12.84 8.19 -3.04
CA THR A 423 11.77 9.16 -2.80
C THR A 423 10.52 8.55 -2.14
N GLU A 424 10.22 7.26 -2.38
CA GLU A 424 9.08 6.60 -1.73
C GLU A 424 9.36 6.21 -0.28
N PHE A 425 10.56 5.73 0.04
CA PHE A 425 11.03 5.62 1.43
C PHE A 425 10.97 6.98 2.16
N LEU A 426 11.38 8.07 1.50
CA LEU A 426 11.33 9.41 2.09
C LEU A 426 9.88 9.86 2.38
N LYS A 427 8.93 9.55 1.48
CA LYS A 427 7.51 9.86 1.67
C LYS A 427 6.85 9.06 2.80
N ASP A 428 7.38 7.89 3.18
CA ASP A 428 6.92 7.18 4.38
C ASP A 428 7.26 7.90 5.68
N HIS A 429 8.21 8.84 5.64
CA HIS A 429 8.62 9.69 6.75
C HIS A 429 7.96 11.07 6.74
N LEU A 430 6.90 11.25 5.93
CA LEU A 430 5.97 12.36 6.04
C LEU A 430 4.98 12.12 7.19
N VAL A 431 4.52 13.21 7.80
CA VAL A 431 3.42 13.17 8.77
C VAL A 431 2.17 12.58 8.09
N PRO A 432 1.57 11.50 8.60
CA PRO A 432 0.40 10.88 8.00
C PRO A 432 -0.85 11.76 8.14
N ALA A 433 -1.77 11.62 7.19
CA ALA A 433 -3.10 12.19 7.27
C ALA A 433 -3.95 11.34 8.23
N LEU A 434 -4.23 11.90 9.40
CA LEU A 434 -4.95 11.25 10.49
C LEU A 434 -6.38 11.79 10.59
N TRP A 435 -7.32 10.89 10.86
CA TRP A 435 -8.65 11.27 11.35
C TRP A 435 -8.55 11.82 12.78
N THR A 436 -9.43 12.76 13.15
CA THR A 436 -9.31 13.55 14.40
C THR A 436 -10.61 13.79 15.17
N THR A 437 -11.77 13.29 14.71
CA THR A 437 -13.07 13.51 15.39
C THR A 437 -13.85 12.23 15.69
N ASP A 438 -14.53 12.22 16.83
CA ASP A 438 -15.43 11.16 17.33
C ASP A 438 -16.89 11.39 16.90
N SER A 439 -17.18 12.50 16.19
CA SER A 439 -18.54 13.05 16.09
C SER A 439 -19.05 13.30 14.66
N ASP A 440 -18.20 13.15 13.66
CA ASP A 440 -18.55 13.18 12.24
C ASP A 440 -17.77 12.07 11.50
N GLY A 441 -18.39 11.52 10.46
CA GLY A 441 -17.85 10.47 9.60
C GLY A 441 -17.61 10.92 8.15
N ASP A 442 -18.06 12.10 7.71
CA ASP A 442 -17.90 12.51 6.30
C ASP A 442 -16.42 12.80 5.96
N TRP A 443 -15.88 12.02 5.02
CA TRP A 443 -14.53 12.17 4.49
C TRP A 443 -14.24 13.58 3.97
N ASN A 444 -15.27 14.30 3.50
CA ASN A 444 -15.16 15.63 2.91
C ASN A 444 -15.08 16.77 3.94
N THR A 445 -15.40 16.52 5.21
CA THR A 445 -15.28 17.54 6.27
C THR A 445 -13.80 17.78 6.60
N LEU A 446 -13.29 18.97 6.24
CA LEU A 446 -11.91 19.39 6.54
C LEU A 446 -11.56 19.24 8.04
N ALA A 447 -12.48 19.59 8.92
CA ALA A 447 -12.30 19.53 10.38
C ALA A 447 -12.20 18.10 10.96
N ASN A 448 -12.32 17.06 10.12
CA ASN A 448 -12.11 15.68 10.54
C ASN A 448 -10.64 15.25 10.36
N TRP A 449 -9.84 15.99 9.59
CA TRP A 449 -8.46 15.65 9.25
C TRP A 449 -7.43 16.57 9.94
N ASN A 450 -6.31 16.01 10.39
CA ASN A 450 -5.19 16.81 10.91
C ASN A 450 -4.62 17.83 9.89
N SER A 451 -4.73 17.55 8.58
CA SER A 451 -4.41 18.49 7.49
C SER A 451 -5.42 19.61 7.31
N GLY A 452 -6.68 19.43 7.75
CA GLY A 452 -7.75 20.41 7.65
C GLY A 452 -7.97 21.25 8.91
N GLN A 453 -7.40 20.85 10.05
CA GLN A 453 -7.36 21.69 11.25
C GLN A 453 -6.59 22.99 11.02
N ALA A 454 -7.11 24.13 11.47
CA ALA A 454 -6.45 25.42 11.31
C ALA A 454 -5.06 25.45 11.99
N PRO A 455 -3.98 25.85 11.29
CA PRO A 455 -2.64 25.91 11.90
C PRO A 455 -2.54 27.02 12.95
N ILE A 456 -1.99 26.68 14.11
CA ILE A 456 -1.71 27.64 15.19
C ILE A 456 -0.46 28.45 14.81
N ALA A 457 -0.55 29.78 14.89
CA ALA A 457 0.56 30.68 14.55
C ALA A 457 1.70 30.61 15.58
N PRO A 458 2.99 30.50 15.16
CA PRO A 458 4.12 30.49 16.08
C PRO A 458 4.22 31.76 16.93
N VAL A 459 4.13 31.57 18.24
CA VAL A 459 4.25 32.59 19.28
C VAL A 459 5.72 32.72 19.67
N GLN A 460 6.30 33.89 19.45
CA GLN A 460 7.68 34.15 19.87
C GLN A 460 7.76 34.45 21.36
N GLY A 461 8.81 33.96 22.00
CA GLY A 461 9.06 34.20 23.43
C GLY A 461 9.40 35.67 23.73
N PRO A 462 9.15 36.15 24.97
CA PRO A 462 9.59 37.48 25.39
C PRO A 462 11.10 37.68 25.21
N GLY A 463 11.50 38.77 24.55
CA GLY A 463 12.90 39.12 24.31
C GLY A 463 13.61 38.34 23.20
N GLN A 464 12.95 37.38 22.55
CA GLN A 464 13.52 36.59 21.46
C GLN A 464 13.86 37.43 20.22
N VAL A 465 14.78 36.94 19.39
CA VAL A 465 15.16 37.61 18.14
C VAL A 465 13.97 37.61 17.18
N PRO A 466 13.54 38.78 16.64
CA PRO A 466 12.38 38.83 15.76
C PRO A 466 12.52 37.94 14.52
N ARG A 467 11.48 37.16 14.23
CA ARG A 467 11.33 36.33 13.03
C ARG A 467 11.56 37.14 11.76
N VAL A 468 12.39 36.60 10.86
CA VAL A 468 12.74 37.24 9.60
C VAL A 468 11.74 36.85 8.51
N GLY A 469 11.12 37.84 7.87
CA GLY A 469 10.17 37.64 6.76
C GLY A 469 8.72 37.40 7.20
N PRO A 470 7.81 37.13 6.23
CA PRO A 470 6.40 36.96 6.50
C PRO A 470 6.11 35.67 7.28
N LEU A 471 5.03 35.68 8.06
CA LEU A 471 4.46 34.45 8.61
C LEU A 471 3.50 33.84 7.59
N THR A 472 3.99 32.88 6.81
CA THR A 472 3.18 32.03 5.94
C THR A 472 2.88 30.73 6.67
N LEU A 473 1.60 30.41 6.91
CA LEU A 473 1.17 29.13 7.47
C LEU A 473 0.71 28.19 6.35
N PRO A 474 0.78 26.85 6.52
CA PRO A 474 0.24 25.91 5.54
C PRO A 474 -1.28 26.07 5.36
N SER A 475 -1.78 25.87 4.14
CA SER A 475 -3.22 25.87 3.87
C SER A 475 -3.89 24.61 4.45
N VAL A 476 -5.07 24.79 5.05
CA VAL A 476 -5.95 23.66 5.41
C VAL A 476 -6.42 22.93 4.16
N ARG A 477 -6.44 21.60 4.20
CA ARG A 477 -6.80 20.75 3.06
C ARG A 477 -7.24 19.34 3.48
N LEU A 478 -7.95 18.65 2.58
CA LEU A 478 -8.14 17.19 2.63
C LEU A 478 -6.83 16.45 2.31
N PRO A 479 -6.76 15.13 2.54
CA PRO A 479 -5.66 14.28 2.06
C PRO A 479 -5.43 14.39 0.54
N SER A 480 -4.19 14.12 0.12
CA SER A 480 -3.69 14.37 -1.24
C SER A 480 -2.66 13.33 -1.69
N SER A 481 -2.24 13.39 -2.95
CA SER A 481 -1.47 12.35 -3.67
C SER A 481 -0.06 12.04 -3.12
N ASN A 482 0.40 12.73 -2.07
CA ASN A 482 1.64 12.41 -1.35
C ASN A 482 1.40 11.85 0.06
N ASP A 483 0.17 11.93 0.59
CA ASP A 483 -0.12 11.59 1.98
C ASP A 483 -0.46 10.12 2.16
N THR A 484 0.13 9.50 3.17
CA THR A 484 -0.36 8.24 3.76
C THR A 484 -1.57 8.57 4.64
N VAL A 485 -2.75 8.09 4.29
CA VAL A 485 -3.96 8.16 5.13
C VAL A 485 -3.97 7.01 6.12
N ILE A 486 -4.27 7.30 7.38
CA ILE A 486 -4.47 6.30 8.43
C ILE A 486 -5.79 6.60 9.16
N LEU A 487 -6.70 5.62 9.15
CA LEU A 487 -7.91 5.57 9.96
C LEU A 487 -7.63 4.60 11.12
N ASP A 488 -7.41 5.12 12.33
CA ASP A 488 -6.91 4.35 13.48
C ASP A 488 -7.16 5.07 14.82
N ARG A 489 -8.40 5.01 15.31
CA ARG A 489 -8.79 5.61 16.61
C ARG A 489 -9.71 4.66 17.40
N PRO A 490 -9.27 3.42 17.70
CA PRO A 490 -10.10 2.29 18.14
C PRO A 490 -10.91 2.47 19.45
N GLY A 491 -10.80 3.61 20.13
CA GLY A 491 -11.70 4.00 21.22
C GLY A 491 -13.04 4.61 20.78
N ALA A 492 -13.21 4.94 19.50
CA ALA A 492 -14.37 5.67 18.98
C ALA A 492 -15.00 4.99 17.75
N SER A 493 -16.24 4.51 17.89
CA SER A 493 -16.95 3.81 16.81
C SER A 493 -17.56 4.78 15.78
N VAL A 494 -16.70 5.38 14.93
CA VAL A 494 -17.10 6.21 13.80
C VAL A 494 -16.92 5.42 12.50
N ALA A 495 -18.00 5.26 11.73
CA ALA A 495 -17.92 4.72 10.36
C ALA A 495 -17.55 5.84 9.39
N VAL A 496 -16.29 5.86 8.94
CA VAL A 496 -15.78 6.86 8.01
C VAL A 496 -16.44 6.66 6.65
N THR A 497 -17.03 7.70 6.08
CA THR A 497 -17.90 7.60 4.90
C THR A 497 -17.43 8.53 3.78
N LEU A 498 -17.08 7.96 2.64
CA LEU A 498 -16.71 8.67 1.41
C LEU A 498 -17.88 8.57 0.42
N SER A 499 -18.83 9.50 0.58
CA SER A 499 -20.10 9.53 -0.17
C SER A 499 -19.99 10.14 -1.57
N SER A 500 -19.00 11.01 -1.80
CA SER A 500 -18.88 11.80 -3.02
C SER A 500 -17.47 12.38 -3.21
N GLY A 501 -17.23 12.94 -4.40
CA GLY A 501 -15.94 13.53 -4.79
C GLY A 501 -14.97 12.51 -5.41
N VAL A 502 -13.82 13.03 -5.88
CA VAL A 502 -12.69 12.21 -6.35
C VAL A 502 -11.49 12.54 -5.50
N HIS A 503 -11.08 11.58 -4.66
CA HIS A 503 -10.00 11.73 -3.69
C HIS A 503 -8.78 10.95 -4.16
N ASN A 504 -7.65 11.64 -4.26
CA ASN A 504 -6.38 11.07 -4.71
C ASN A 504 -5.39 11.12 -3.53
N ILE A 505 -4.96 9.95 -3.06
CA ILE A 505 -4.05 9.78 -1.92
C ILE A 505 -2.88 8.88 -2.31
N ARG A 506 -1.81 8.88 -1.50
CA ARG A 506 -0.64 8.03 -1.75
C ARG A 506 -0.90 6.60 -1.26
N LYS A 507 -1.10 6.44 0.04
CA LYS A 507 -1.32 5.15 0.73
C LYS A 507 -2.53 5.22 1.65
N LEU A 508 -3.08 4.06 2.00
CA LEU A 508 -4.24 3.93 2.87
C LEU A 508 -4.06 2.81 3.89
N VAL A 509 -4.25 3.09 5.18
CA VAL A 509 -4.31 2.08 6.24
C VAL A 509 -5.63 2.23 6.98
N VAL A 510 -6.42 1.16 7.03
CA VAL A 510 -7.79 1.16 7.56
C VAL A 510 -7.87 0.23 8.76
N ARG A 511 -8.00 0.80 9.97
CA ARG A 511 -8.21 0.09 11.25
C ARG A 511 -9.54 0.48 11.92
N GLU A 512 -10.37 1.23 11.20
CA GLU A 512 -11.74 1.65 11.52
C GLU A 512 -12.64 1.36 10.31
N GLU A 513 -13.97 1.30 10.47
CA GLU A 513 -14.89 1.00 9.36
C GLU A 513 -14.86 2.11 8.29
N LEU A 514 -14.70 1.72 7.02
CA LEU A 514 -14.67 2.64 5.87
C LEU A 514 -15.75 2.28 4.82
N ASN A 515 -16.68 3.19 4.58
CA ASN A 515 -17.79 3.03 3.65
C ASN A 515 -17.67 4.00 2.47
N ILE A 516 -17.46 3.50 1.25
CA ILE A 516 -17.38 4.30 0.02
C ILE A 516 -18.72 4.17 -0.72
N THR A 517 -19.58 5.18 -0.63
CA THR A 517 -21.02 5.08 -0.96
C THR A 517 -21.47 5.89 -2.18
N GLY A 518 -20.51 6.28 -3.03
CA GLY A 518 -20.76 6.98 -4.30
C GLY A 518 -19.60 7.84 -4.80
N GLY A 519 -18.58 8.06 -3.98
CA GLY A 519 -17.35 8.76 -4.39
C GLY A 519 -16.30 7.84 -5.03
N SER A 520 -15.21 8.46 -5.48
CA SER A 520 -14.04 7.79 -6.03
C SER A 520 -12.82 7.96 -5.11
N LEU A 521 -12.14 6.87 -4.80
CA LEU A 521 -10.87 6.85 -4.07
C LEU A 521 -9.75 6.26 -4.94
N ILE A 522 -8.63 6.97 -5.04
CA ILE A 522 -7.48 6.59 -5.87
C ILE A 522 -6.24 6.57 -4.99
N VAL A 523 -5.64 5.39 -4.81
CA VAL A 523 -4.48 5.12 -3.95
C VAL A 523 -3.26 4.86 -4.84
N ASN A 524 -2.53 5.93 -5.18
CA ASN A 524 -1.57 5.96 -6.30
C ASN A 524 -0.14 5.51 -5.96
N TYR A 525 0.11 4.97 -4.76
CA TYR A 525 1.40 4.36 -4.47
C TYR A 525 1.54 3.03 -5.23
N VAL A 526 2.61 2.89 -6.01
CA VAL A 526 3.09 1.62 -6.54
C VAL A 526 4.07 1.01 -5.53
N PRO A 527 3.93 -0.27 -5.14
CA PRO A 527 4.90 -0.94 -4.26
C PRO A 527 6.36 -0.81 -4.70
N ALA A 528 7.18 -0.23 -3.82
CA ALA A 528 8.61 -0.06 -4.01
C ALA A 528 9.39 -0.92 -3.00
N ALA A 529 10.53 -1.47 -3.43
CA ALA A 529 11.34 -2.39 -2.62
C ALA A 529 12.04 -1.73 -1.40
N ASP A 530 11.98 -0.41 -1.29
CA ASP A 530 12.44 0.37 -0.14
C ASP A 530 11.28 0.88 0.75
N SER A 531 10.07 0.33 0.58
CA SER A 531 8.83 0.83 1.19
C SER A 531 7.83 -0.32 1.42
N THR A 532 6.54 -0.04 1.64
CA THR A 532 5.52 -1.08 1.95
C THR A 532 5.19 -1.96 0.72
N PRO A 533 4.92 -3.26 0.91
CA PRO A 533 4.55 -4.15 -0.20
C PRO A 533 3.15 -3.86 -0.76
N TYR A 534 2.29 -3.18 0.01
CA TYR A 534 0.94 -2.77 -0.38
C TYR A 534 0.81 -1.25 -0.49
N SER A 535 -0.19 -0.83 -1.25
CA SER A 535 -0.70 0.54 -1.38
C SER A 535 -1.83 0.82 -0.38
N ALA A 536 -2.68 -0.18 -0.15
CA ALA A 536 -3.72 -0.15 0.87
C ALA A 536 -3.65 -1.40 1.77
N GLN A 537 -3.92 -1.22 3.07
CA GLN A 537 -4.16 -2.33 4.01
C GLN A 537 -5.52 -2.15 4.69
N PHE A 538 -6.38 -3.17 4.61
CA PHE A 538 -7.66 -3.24 5.30
C PHE A 538 -7.55 -4.18 6.52
N SER A 539 -7.30 -3.57 7.69
CA SER A 539 -7.27 -4.22 9.01
C SER A 539 -8.62 -4.10 9.75
N ALA A 540 -9.62 -3.49 9.12
CA ALA A 540 -11.01 -3.34 9.55
C ALA A 540 -11.95 -3.48 8.33
N PRO A 541 -13.28 -3.65 8.50
CA PRO A 541 -14.21 -3.82 7.40
C PRO A 541 -14.27 -2.62 6.45
N VAL A 542 -14.37 -2.89 5.15
CA VAL A 542 -14.52 -1.87 4.11
C VAL A 542 -15.68 -2.21 3.20
N SER A 543 -16.53 -1.22 2.89
CA SER A 543 -17.63 -1.40 1.92
C SER A 543 -17.55 -0.42 0.73
N MET A 544 -18.01 -0.88 -0.42
CA MET A 544 -18.23 -0.09 -1.62
C MET A 544 -19.66 -0.27 -2.14
N SER A 545 -20.39 0.83 -2.27
CA SER A 545 -21.73 0.87 -2.88
C SER A 545 -21.78 1.95 -3.96
N ASN A 546 -21.99 1.54 -5.22
CA ASN A 546 -22.06 2.44 -6.38
C ASN A 546 -20.84 3.39 -6.51
N ALA A 547 -19.68 2.95 -6.04
CA ALA A 547 -18.47 3.76 -5.86
C ALA A 547 -17.33 3.27 -6.77
N SER A 548 -16.19 3.96 -6.73
CA SER A 548 -14.97 3.47 -7.38
C SER A 548 -13.73 3.50 -6.47
N LEU A 549 -12.98 2.39 -6.48
CA LEU A 549 -11.67 2.28 -5.84
C LEU A 549 -10.62 1.94 -6.89
N SER A 550 -9.52 2.68 -6.89
CA SER A 550 -8.34 2.37 -7.68
C SER A 550 -7.11 2.27 -6.77
N VAL A 551 -6.38 1.15 -6.86
CA VAL A 551 -5.31 0.80 -5.92
C VAL A 551 -4.37 -0.23 -6.57
N HIS A 552 -3.06 0.02 -6.57
CA HIS A 552 -2.10 -0.93 -7.18
C HIS A 552 -2.10 -2.28 -6.46
N THR A 553 -1.71 -2.30 -5.18
CA THR A 553 -1.77 -3.52 -4.34
C THR A 553 -2.57 -3.27 -3.07
N LEU A 554 -3.61 -4.08 -2.84
CA LEU A 554 -4.43 -4.07 -1.64
C LEU A 554 -4.21 -5.36 -0.84
N GLN A 555 -3.86 -5.23 0.44
CA GLN A 555 -3.89 -6.35 1.39
C GLN A 555 -5.18 -6.27 2.23
N VAL A 556 -5.98 -7.34 2.24
CA VAL A 556 -7.12 -7.50 3.16
C VAL A 556 -6.70 -8.47 4.27
N ASP A 557 -6.70 -8.01 5.52
CA ASP A 557 -6.22 -8.80 6.65
C ASP A 557 -7.18 -9.94 7.04
N ALA A 558 -6.64 -10.96 7.70
CA ALA A 558 -7.41 -12.07 8.22
C ALA A 558 -8.54 -11.58 9.16
N GLY A 559 -9.74 -12.13 8.97
CA GLY A 559 -10.95 -11.77 9.71
C GLY A 559 -11.68 -10.54 9.20
N GLN A 560 -11.19 -9.87 8.16
CA GLN A 560 -11.85 -8.71 7.54
C GLN A 560 -12.66 -9.08 6.29
N ASP A 561 -13.67 -8.26 6.02
CA ASP A 561 -14.56 -8.37 4.85
C ASP A 561 -14.41 -7.08 4.01
N PHE A 562 -14.11 -7.24 2.72
CA PHE A 562 -14.20 -6.19 1.73
C PHE A 562 -15.44 -6.44 0.85
N SER A 563 -16.55 -5.76 1.16
CA SER A 563 -17.83 -5.92 0.47
C SER A 563 -17.99 -4.88 -0.65
N LEU A 564 -18.35 -5.26 -1.89
CA LEU A 564 -18.35 -4.31 -3.01
C LEU A 564 -19.44 -4.45 -4.08
N THR A 565 -19.79 -3.28 -4.64
CA THR A 565 -20.33 -3.02 -5.99
C THR A 565 -19.67 -1.79 -6.59
N GLY A 566 -19.77 -1.61 -7.91
CA GLY A 566 -19.28 -0.41 -8.60
C GLY A 566 -18.05 -0.70 -9.45
N VAL A 567 -16.96 0.04 -9.27
CA VAL A 567 -15.76 -0.06 -10.11
C VAL A 567 -14.50 -0.31 -9.27
N LEU A 568 -13.81 -1.41 -9.53
CA LEU A 568 -12.53 -1.75 -8.90
C LEU A 568 -11.41 -1.79 -9.93
N THR A 569 -10.32 -1.06 -9.71
CA THR A 569 -9.24 -0.89 -10.69
C THR A 569 -7.87 -1.12 -10.04
N PHE A 570 -7.20 -2.24 -10.35
CA PHE A 570 -6.09 -2.76 -9.53
C PHE A 570 -5.00 -3.53 -10.30
N ASP A 571 -3.87 -3.82 -9.65
CA ASP A 571 -2.88 -4.82 -10.11
C ASP A 571 -2.98 -6.12 -9.29
N THR A 572 -3.04 -6.01 -7.96
CA THR A 572 -3.13 -7.18 -7.06
C THR A 572 -4.02 -6.93 -5.85
N ILE A 573 -4.83 -7.92 -5.49
CA ILE A 573 -5.53 -7.98 -4.20
C ILE A 573 -5.10 -9.25 -3.47
N GLU A 574 -4.43 -9.08 -2.33
CA GLU A 574 -4.00 -10.16 -1.45
C GLU A 574 -5.05 -10.38 -0.35
N LEU A 575 -5.77 -11.50 -0.41
CA LEU A 575 -6.67 -11.94 0.66
C LEU A 575 -5.89 -12.82 1.64
N MET A 576 -5.61 -12.32 2.85
CA MET A 576 -4.72 -13.01 3.81
C MET A 576 -5.33 -14.30 4.38
N PRO A 577 -4.59 -15.43 4.40
CA PRO A 577 -5.07 -16.71 4.92
C PRO A 577 -5.17 -16.74 6.45
N HIS A 578 -6.02 -17.63 6.98
CA HIS A 578 -6.11 -17.93 8.41
C HIS A 578 -6.59 -19.35 8.68
N SER A 579 -6.35 -19.87 9.88
CA SER A 579 -6.81 -21.20 10.31
C SER A 579 -8.32 -21.32 10.56
N THR A 580 -9.07 -20.21 10.52
CA THR A 580 -10.49 -20.14 10.94
C THR A 580 -11.28 -19.02 10.28
N THR A 581 -10.65 -17.84 10.14
CA THR A 581 -11.26 -16.58 9.71
C THR A 581 -10.33 -15.93 8.68
N PRO A 582 -10.19 -16.51 7.48
CA PRO A 582 -9.39 -15.91 6.41
C PRO A 582 -10.03 -14.59 5.96
N ALA A 583 -9.28 -13.76 5.23
CA ALA A 583 -9.81 -12.55 4.62
C ALA A 583 -10.86 -12.88 3.55
N LYS A 584 -11.91 -12.07 3.47
CA LYS A 584 -13.04 -12.26 2.55
C LYS A 584 -13.26 -11.04 1.66
N MET A 585 -13.57 -11.28 0.39
CA MET A 585 -14.17 -10.29 -0.50
C MET A 585 -15.62 -10.70 -0.77
N THR A 586 -16.58 -9.79 -0.64
CA THR A 586 -18.01 -10.13 -0.76
C THR A 586 -18.68 -9.33 -1.86
N MET A 587 -19.26 -10.02 -2.84
CA MET A 587 -19.91 -9.39 -3.97
C MET A 587 -21.36 -9.01 -3.60
N GLN A 588 -21.73 -7.75 -3.85
CA GLN A 588 -23.03 -7.19 -3.46
C GLN A 588 -23.89 -6.78 -4.68
N GLY A 589 -23.54 -7.23 -5.89
CA GLY A 589 -24.19 -6.90 -7.15
C GLY A 589 -23.21 -6.69 -8.29
N PHE A 590 -23.55 -5.79 -9.23
CA PHE A 590 -22.71 -5.49 -10.39
C PHE A 590 -21.36 -4.87 -9.99
N THR A 591 -20.27 -5.43 -10.52
CA THR A 591 -18.93 -4.89 -10.41
C THR A 591 -18.22 -4.87 -11.77
N LEU A 592 -17.64 -3.72 -12.10
CA LEU A 592 -16.69 -3.53 -13.18
C LEU A 592 -15.27 -3.67 -12.63
N PHE A 593 -14.52 -4.67 -13.11
CA PHE A 593 -13.11 -4.85 -12.79
C PHE A 593 -12.25 -4.32 -13.94
N ASN A 594 -11.24 -3.50 -13.61
CA ASN A 594 -10.22 -3.04 -14.56
C ASN A 594 -8.82 -3.36 -14.01
N SER A 595 -7.86 -3.51 -14.92
CA SER A 595 -6.44 -3.50 -14.57
C SER A 595 -5.86 -2.09 -14.53
N LEU A 596 -4.89 -1.85 -13.63
CA LEU A 596 -3.99 -0.69 -13.70
C LEU A 596 -2.79 -0.97 -14.62
N SER A 597 -2.16 -2.14 -14.49
CA SER A 597 -1.05 -2.60 -15.32
C SER A 597 -0.93 -4.13 -15.36
N GLY A 598 -0.80 -4.71 -16.56
CA GLY A 598 -0.76 -6.17 -16.71
C GLY A 598 -2.11 -6.84 -16.37
N THR A 599 -2.09 -8.08 -15.90
CA THR A 599 -3.28 -8.79 -15.41
C THR A 599 -3.60 -8.37 -13.98
N ALA A 600 -4.86 -8.08 -13.68
CA ALA A 600 -5.31 -7.79 -12.32
C ALA A 600 -5.59 -9.10 -11.56
N SER A 601 -4.76 -9.47 -10.60
CA SER A 601 -4.85 -10.77 -9.89
C SER A 601 -5.44 -10.64 -8.48
N ILE A 602 -6.46 -11.45 -8.17
CA ILE A 602 -6.95 -11.66 -6.79
C ILE A 602 -6.33 -12.96 -6.28
N VAL A 603 -5.43 -12.85 -5.30
CA VAL A 603 -4.54 -13.93 -4.85
C VAL A 603 -4.65 -14.17 -3.35
N ASN A 604 -4.24 -15.37 -2.91
CA ASN A 604 -4.09 -15.64 -1.49
C ASN A 604 -2.79 -15.01 -0.96
N GLY A 605 -2.91 -14.16 0.07
CA GLY A 605 -1.77 -13.45 0.67
C GLY A 605 -0.77 -14.34 1.40
N ALA A 606 0.37 -13.76 1.77
CA ALA A 606 1.47 -14.51 2.40
C ALA A 606 1.13 -14.97 3.83
N GLY A 607 0.92 -16.28 4.05
CA GLY A 607 0.66 -16.84 5.37
C GLY A 607 0.45 -18.36 5.40
N THR A 608 -0.25 -18.85 6.42
CA THR A 608 -0.65 -20.27 6.55
C THR A 608 -2.08 -20.40 7.09
N GLY A 609 -2.78 -21.47 6.71
CA GLY A 609 -4.19 -21.71 7.06
C GLY A 609 -5.02 -22.00 5.82
N SER A 610 -6.34 -21.80 5.92
CA SER A 610 -7.24 -21.74 4.77
C SER A 610 -6.98 -20.48 3.96
N SER A 611 -7.18 -20.57 2.65
CA SER A 611 -7.05 -19.45 1.72
C SER A 611 -8.01 -18.30 2.08
N GLY A 612 -7.63 -17.07 1.75
CA GLY A 612 -8.60 -16.00 1.48
C GLY A 612 -9.58 -16.39 0.38
N LEU A 613 -10.79 -15.83 0.38
CA LEU A 613 -11.88 -16.26 -0.53
C LEU A 613 -12.77 -15.12 -1.02
N ILE A 614 -13.43 -15.36 -2.15
CA ILE A 614 -14.52 -14.51 -2.67
C ILE A 614 -15.87 -15.18 -2.35
N ASP A 615 -16.81 -14.39 -1.87
CA ASP A 615 -18.16 -14.79 -1.48
C ASP A 615 -19.16 -14.07 -2.39
N LEU A 616 -19.90 -14.83 -3.20
CA LEU A 616 -20.91 -14.29 -4.12
C LEU A 616 -22.25 -14.03 -3.40
N ASN A 617 -22.28 -14.08 -2.06
CA ASN A 617 -23.39 -13.68 -1.21
C ASN A 617 -24.73 -14.37 -1.56
N GLY A 618 -24.66 -15.61 -2.04
CA GLY A 618 -25.83 -16.45 -2.35
C GLY A 618 -26.63 -16.05 -3.59
N ALA A 619 -26.15 -15.11 -4.41
CA ALA A 619 -26.83 -14.63 -5.62
C ALA A 619 -25.95 -14.76 -6.87
N THR A 620 -26.55 -14.67 -8.06
CA THR A 620 -25.79 -14.59 -9.33
C THR A 620 -25.20 -13.18 -9.49
N GLN A 621 -23.88 -13.08 -9.57
CA GLN A 621 -23.14 -11.81 -9.54
C GLN A 621 -22.66 -11.41 -10.93
N ALA A 622 -22.95 -10.16 -11.33
CA ALA A 622 -22.59 -9.63 -12.65
C ALA A 622 -21.19 -8.98 -12.63
N TRP A 623 -20.23 -9.60 -13.31
CA TRP A 623 -18.83 -9.19 -13.39
C TRP A 623 -18.51 -8.72 -14.80
N ASN A 624 -18.29 -7.42 -14.97
CA ASN A 624 -17.87 -6.83 -16.24
C ASN A 624 -16.35 -6.70 -16.29
N VAL A 625 -15.71 -7.25 -17.33
CA VAL A 625 -14.27 -7.22 -17.56
C VAL A 625 -14.00 -6.70 -18.97
N PRO A 626 -13.53 -5.45 -19.14
CA PRO A 626 -13.16 -4.91 -20.46
C PRO A 626 -11.89 -5.54 -21.02
N ASP A 627 -11.80 -5.61 -22.35
CA ASP A 627 -10.59 -6.00 -23.09
C ASP A 627 -9.47 -4.97 -22.90
N GLY A 628 -8.29 -5.45 -22.52
CA GLY A 628 -7.14 -4.63 -22.16
C GLY A 628 -5.95 -4.76 -23.12
N ALA A 629 -4.76 -4.85 -22.53
CA ALA A 629 -3.51 -5.18 -23.21
C ALA A 629 -2.93 -6.57 -22.84
N PRO A 630 -3.30 -7.22 -21.72
CA PRO A 630 -3.02 -8.63 -21.47
C PRO A 630 -3.72 -9.61 -22.43
N VAL A 631 -3.54 -10.91 -22.18
CA VAL A 631 -4.41 -11.99 -22.71
C VAL A 631 -5.45 -12.41 -21.66
N VAL A 632 -5.12 -12.24 -20.37
CA VAL A 632 -6.00 -12.41 -19.21
C VAL A 632 -6.06 -11.07 -18.50
N ASP A 633 -7.22 -10.42 -18.48
CA ASP A 633 -7.35 -9.08 -17.88
C ASP A 633 -7.55 -9.15 -16.37
N VAL A 634 -8.30 -10.16 -15.90
CA VAL A 634 -8.51 -10.46 -14.47
C VAL A 634 -8.23 -11.94 -14.19
N SER A 635 -7.44 -12.23 -13.16
CA SER A 635 -7.16 -13.59 -12.65
C SER A 635 -7.70 -13.74 -11.24
N VAL A 636 -8.36 -14.86 -10.95
CA VAL A 636 -8.87 -15.22 -9.61
C VAL A 636 -8.23 -16.54 -9.19
N GLU A 637 -7.24 -16.44 -8.30
CA GLU A 637 -6.43 -17.56 -7.79
C GLU A 637 -6.91 -18.02 -6.38
N VAL A 638 -7.97 -17.39 -5.87
CA VAL A 638 -8.65 -17.70 -4.59
C VAL A 638 -9.98 -18.41 -4.83
N PRO A 639 -10.46 -19.28 -3.91
CA PRO A 639 -11.79 -19.88 -4.01
C PRO A 639 -12.93 -18.85 -4.09
N MET A 640 -13.78 -18.97 -5.10
CA MET A 640 -15.11 -18.36 -5.16
C MET A 640 -16.15 -19.30 -4.55
N THR A 641 -17.05 -18.79 -3.71
CA THR A 641 -18.02 -19.58 -2.94
C THR A 641 -19.41 -18.92 -2.91
N ASN A 642 -20.46 -19.73 -2.72
CA ASN A 642 -21.89 -19.34 -2.78
C ASN A 642 -22.33 -18.77 -4.14
N GLY A 643 -23.65 -18.63 -4.37
CA GLY A 643 -24.19 -17.90 -5.53
C GLY A 643 -23.81 -18.48 -6.90
N GLY A 644 -23.75 -17.62 -7.92
CA GLY A 644 -23.39 -17.95 -9.31
C GLY A 644 -22.75 -16.74 -10.03
N LEU A 645 -22.37 -16.88 -11.30
CA LEU A 645 -21.55 -15.88 -12.02
C LEU A 645 -22.15 -15.50 -13.38
N THR A 646 -22.22 -14.20 -13.66
CA THR A 646 -22.48 -13.65 -15.00
C THR A 646 -21.27 -12.83 -15.46
N LYS A 647 -20.44 -13.41 -16.34
CA LYS A 647 -19.30 -12.75 -16.98
C LYS A 647 -19.77 -11.92 -18.19
N ALA A 648 -19.38 -10.65 -18.21
CA ALA A 648 -19.63 -9.71 -19.30
C ALA A 648 -18.36 -8.93 -19.69
N GLY A 649 -18.44 -8.17 -20.78
CA GLY A 649 -17.36 -7.38 -21.36
C GLY A 649 -16.34 -8.21 -22.14
N ALA A 650 -15.78 -7.62 -23.20
CA ALA A 650 -14.97 -8.34 -24.20
C ALA A 650 -13.63 -8.93 -23.67
N GLY A 651 -13.20 -8.57 -22.46
CA GLY A 651 -11.94 -9.04 -21.88
C GLY A 651 -12.02 -10.47 -21.32
N THR A 652 -10.88 -10.96 -20.86
CA THR A 652 -10.71 -12.33 -20.35
C THR A 652 -10.68 -12.36 -18.82
N LEU A 653 -11.57 -13.16 -18.22
CA LEU A 653 -11.55 -13.53 -16.81
C LEU A 653 -11.02 -14.97 -16.68
N ALA A 654 -10.02 -15.20 -15.82
CA ALA A 654 -9.53 -16.53 -15.49
C ALA A 654 -9.88 -16.94 -14.05
N LEU A 655 -10.41 -18.16 -13.90
CA LEU A 655 -10.80 -18.77 -12.64
C LEU A 655 -9.90 -19.97 -12.34
N GLU A 656 -8.82 -19.70 -11.61
CA GLU A 656 -7.75 -20.65 -11.25
C GLU A 656 -7.89 -21.18 -9.81
N GLY A 657 -8.65 -20.47 -8.97
CA GLY A 657 -8.97 -20.88 -7.60
C GLY A 657 -9.83 -22.15 -7.51
N ALA A 658 -9.76 -22.84 -6.37
CA ALA A 658 -10.59 -24.01 -6.07
C ALA A 658 -12.04 -23.60 -5.73
N ASN A 659 -12.80 -23.24 -6.76
CA ASN A 659 -14.15 -22.68 -6.62
C ASN A 659 -15.18 -23.73 -6.17
N THR A 660 -16.24 -23.25 -5.51
CA THR A 660 -17.31 -24.08 -4.92
C THR A 660 -18.67 -23.34 -4.90
N TYR A 661 -18.88 -22.41 -5.83
CA TYR A 661 -20.22 -21.85 -6.06
C TYR A 661 -21.11 -22.87 -6.79
N THR A 662 -22.43 -22.76 -6.61
CA THR A 662 -23.38 -23.83 -6.99
C THR A 662 -24.56 -23.35 -7.83
N GLY A 663 -24.62 -22.05 -8.15
CA GLY A 663 -25.55 -21.47 -9.10
C GLY A 663 -24.88 -21.20 -10.45
N ASP A 664 -25.71 -20.79 -11.41
CA ASP A 664 -25.39 -20.86 -12.83
C ASP A 664 -24.22 -19.97 -13.28
N THR A 665 -23.62 -20.36 -14.41
CA THR A 665 -22.53 -19.62 -15.05
C THR A 665 -22.97 -19.10 -16.41
N SER A 666 -23.13 -17.78 -16.54
CA SER A 666 -23.41 -17.11 -17.81
C SER A 666 -22.17 -16.40 -18.35
N VAL A 667 -21.85 -16.60 -19.63
CA VAL A 667 -20.81 -15.83 -20.35
C VAL A 667 -21.47 -15.09 -21.50
N LEU A 668 -21.59 -13.77 -21.33
CA LEU A 668 -22.32 -12.88 -22.25
C LEU A 668 -21.40 -12.24 -23.30
N ASP A 669 -20.13 -12.01 -22.96
CA ASP A 669 -19.12 -11.39 -23.82
C ASP A 669 -17.70 -11.71 -23.28
N GLY A 670 -16.71 -11.64 -24.16
CA GLY A 670 -15.31 -11.96 -23.89
C GLY A 670 -15.07 -13.43 -23.54
N SER A 671 -13.94 -13.71 -22.87
CA SER A 671 -13.55 -15.08 -22.50
C SER A 671 -13.69 -15.34 -20.99
N LEU A 672 -14.14 -16.54 -20.63
CA LEU A 672 -14.05 -17.11 -19.30
C LEU A 672 -13.15 -18.35 -19.33
N ILE A 673 -11.98 -18.28 -18.70
CA ILE A 673 -11.08 -19.43 -18.50
C ILE A 673 -11.45 -20.14 -17.20
N ILE A 674 -11.62 -21.46 -17.27
CA ILE A 674 -11.79 -22.36 -16.13
C ILE A 674 -10.57 -23.27 -16.08
N GLY A 675 -9.69 -23.07 -15.08
CA GLY A 675 -8.42 -23.81 -14.94
C GLY A 675 -8.57 -25.18 -14.26
N THR A 676 -9.69 -25.43 -13.57
CA THR A 676 -10.03 -26.73 -12.96
C THR A 676 -11.52 -27.01 -13.08
N PRO A 677 -11.98 -28.28 -13.20
CA PRO A 677 -13.40 -28.60 -13.16
C PRO A 677 -13.96 -28.33 -11.75
N PHE A 678 -15.05 -27.58 -11.68
CA PHE A 678 -15.70 -27.18 -10.43
C PHE A 678 -17.20 -26.86 -10.56
N LEU A 679 -17.75 -26.81 -11.78
CA LEU A 679 -19.16 -26.45 -12.00
C LEU A 679 -20.04 -27.51 -11.32
N ALA A 680 -21.20 -27.09 -10.80
CA ALA A 680 -22.04 -28.00 -10.04
C ALA A 680 -22.92 -28.84 -10.98
N ASP A 681 -23.07 -30.14 -10.69
CA ASP A 681 -23.96 -31.08 -11.38
C ASP A 681 -25.43 -30.59 -11.51
N SER A 682 -25.83 -29.59 -10.72
CA SER A 682 -27.16 -28.96 -10.68
C SER A 682 -27.13 -27.46 -11.02
N SER A 683 -26.16 -27.02 -11.82
CA SER A 683 -26.04 -25.65 -12.31
C SER A 683 -25.95 -25.62 -13.84
N ASP A 684 -26.52 -24.57 -14.42
CA ASP A 684 -26.56 -24.39 -15.86
C ASP A 684 -25.38 -23.55 -16.38
N VAL A 685 -25.04 -23.75 -17.65
CA VAL A 685 -24.10 -22.89 -18.39
C VAL A 685 -24.82 -22.19 -19.54
N TYR A 686 -24.75 -20.86 -19.57
CA TYR A 686 -25.35 -20.02 -20.60
C TYR A 686 -24.26 -19.31 -21.40
N LEU A 687 -24.22 -19.50 -22.72
CA LEU A 687 -23.28 -18.83 -23.63
C LEU A 687 -24.02 -17.95 -24.64
N THR A 688 -23.49 -16.75 -24.92
CA THR A 688 -23.99 -15.87 -25.99
C THR A 688 -23.02 -15.85 -27.18
N THR A 689 -23.52 -15.69 -28.41
CA THR A 689 -22.69 -15.51 -29.60
C THR A 689 -21.78 -14.29 -29.45
N GLY A 690 -20.48 -14.55 -29.37
CA GLY A 690 -19.43 -13.56 -29.08
C GLY A 690 -18.63 -13.88 -27.83
N ALA A 691 -19.21 -14.62 -26.89
CA ALA A 691 -18.54 -15.16 -25.72
C ALA A 691 -17.73 -16.43 -26.02
N GLU A 692 -16.76 -16.72 -25.17
CA GLU A 692 -15.98 -17.97 -25.18
C GLU A 692 -15.83 -18.53 -23.75
N ILE A 693 -16.07 -19.84 -23.57
CA ILE A 693 -15.69 -20.56 -22.35
C ILE A 693 -14.51 -21.49 -22.64
N ASN A 694 -13.36 -21.17 -22.05
CA ASN A 694 -12.10 -21.87 -22.24
C ASN A 694 -11.88 -22.86 -21.09
N LEU A 695 -12.03 -24.15 -21.39
CA LEU A 695 -11.87 -25.24 -20.43
C LEU A 695 -10.40 -25.67 -20.40
N ASP A 696 -9.52 -24.91 -19.73
CA ASP A 696 -8.06 -25.18 -19.73
C ASP A 696 -7.63 -26.22 -18.67
N PHE A 697 -8.50 -27.20 -18.42
CA PHE A 697 -8.22 -28.38 -17.61
C PHE A 697 -8.13 -29.65 -18.47
N GLY A 698 -7.67 -30.75 -17.86
CA GLY A 698 -7.64 -32.07 -18.46
C GLY A 698 -8.07 -33.15 -17.47
N GLY A 699 -8.78 -34.17 -17.94
CA GLY A 699 -9.33 -35.22 -17.09
C GLY A 699 -10.55 -35.89 -17.73
N GLY A 700 -11.57 -36.15 -16.91
CA GLY A 700 -12.94 -36.34 -17.40
C GLY A 700 -13.60 -35.00 -17.73
N PRO A 701 -14.82 -35.02 -18.29
CA PRO A 701 -15.65 -33.82 -18.38
C PRO A 701 -16.07 -33.32 -16.99
N ASP A 702 -16.27 -32.01 -16.86
CA ASP A 702 -16.98 -31.40 -15.73
C ASP A 702 -18.50 -31.58 -15.92
N VAL A 703 -19.28 -31.72 -14.85
CA VAL A 703 -20.71 -32.06 -14.95
C VAL A 703 -21.58 -30.83 -14.68
N ILE A 704 -22.54 -30.58 -15.55
CA ILE A 704 -23.52 -29.49 -15.45
C ILE A 704 -24.92 -30.03 -15.76
N ASP A 705 -25.97 -29.31 -15.34
CA ASP A 705 -27.34 -29.74 -15.61
C ASP A 705 -27.67 -29.53 -17.09
N SER A 706 -27.98 -28.30 -17.51
CA SER A 706 -28.14 -27.92 -18.93
C SER A 706 -27.06 -26.96 -19.45
N LEU A 707 -26.88 -26.97 -20.76
CA LEU A 707 -26.10 -25.99 -21.52
C LEU A 707 -27.05 -25.25 -22.46
N PHE A 708 -26.97 -23.93 -22.49
CA PHE A 708 -27.74 -23.05 -23.37
C PHE A 708 -26.79 -22.21 -24.23
N ILE A 709 -27.13 -22.04 -25.51
CA ILE A 709 -26.41 -21.19 -26.46
C ILE A 709 -27.42 -20.26 -27.14
N ASP A 710 -27.27 -18.95 -26.93
CA ASP A 710 -28.18 -17.91 -27.43
C ASP A 710 -29.66 -18.16 -27.06
N GLY A 711 -29.90 -18.54 -25.80
CA GLY A 711 -31.22 -18.95 -25.28
C GLY A 711 -31.46 -20.45 -25.42
N ILE A 712 -31.17 -21.01 -26.60
CA ILE A 712 -31.54 -22.38 -27.00
C ILE A 712 -30.79 -23.46 -26.21
N SER A 713 -31.54 -24.42 -25.64
CA SER A 713 -30.96 -25.57 -24.92
C SER A 713 -30.21 -26.53 -25.84
N GLN A 714 -29.15 -27.14 -25.30
CA GLN A 714 -28.23 -28.00 -26.04
C GLN A 714 -28.34 -29.46 -25.60
N ALA A 715 -28.23 -30.39 -26.57
CA ALA A 715 -28.51 -31.80 -26.35
C ALA A 715 -27.57 -32.46 -25.31
N ALA A 716 -28.14 -33.23 -24.39
CA ALA A 716 -27.42 -33.95 -23.33
C ALA A 716 -26.35 -34.90 -23.88
N GLY A 717 -25.15 -34.82 -23.30
CA GLY A 717 -23.96 -35.53 -23.79
C GLY A 717 -22.67 -34.77 -23.53
N ILE A 718 -21.56 -35.26 -24.09
CA ILE A 718 -20.24 -34.65 -23.92
C ILE A 718 -20.04 -33.53 -24.95
N TRP A 719 -19.90 -32.31 -24.47
CA TRP A 719 -19.58 -31.10 -25.22
C TRP A 719 -18.11 -30.70 -25.06
N GLY A 720 -17.55 -30.05 -26.08
CA GLY A 720 -16.16 -29.57 -26.05
C GLY A 720 -15.81 -28.69 -27.25
N ALA A 721 -14.55 -28.28 -27.32
CA ALA A 721 -14.04 -27.44 -28.40
C ALA A 721 -14.11 -28.13 -29.78
N VAL A 722 -14.18 -27.34 -30.86
CA VAL A 722 -14.18 -27.86 -32.24
C VAL A 722 -12.87 -28.62 -32.53
N GLY A 723 -12.97 -29.95 -32.65
CA GLY A 723 -11.84 -30.85 -32.86
C GLY A 723 -11.32 -31.56 -31.61
N SER A 724 -11.92 -31.33 -30.43
CA SER A 724 -11.63 -32.05 -29.17
C SER A 724 -11.85 -33.57 -29.26
N GLY A 725 -12.79 -34.01 -30.08
CA GLY A 725 -13.27 -35.40 -30.11
C GLY A 725 -14.47 -35.68 -29.21
N ALA A 726 -15.07 -34.63 -28.62
CA ALA A 726 -16.35 -34.67 -27.93
C ALA A 726 -17.50 -35.18 -28.83
N GLN A 727 -18.62 -35.59 -28.21
CA GLN A 727 -19.83 -36.02 -28.92
C GLN A 727 -20.49 -34.86 -29.68
N PHE A 728 -20.50 -33.68 -29.06
CA PHE A 728 -20.95 -32.42 -29.63
C PHE A 728 -19.84 -31.37 -29.48
N THR A 729 -19.78 -30.39 -30.39
CA THR A 729 -18.75 -29.34 -30.34
C THR A 729 -19.30 -27.97 -30.70
N SER A 730 -18.95 -26.97 -29.89
CA SER A 730 -19.27 -25.56 -30.15
C SER A 730 -17.98 -24.77 -30.42
N PRO A 731 -17.97 -23.76 -31.31
CA PRO A 731 -16.86 -22.81 -31.42
C PRO A 731 -16.78 -21.84 -30.23
N LEU A 732 -17.83 -21.73 -29.41
CA LEU A 732 -17.85 -20.94 -28.17
C LEU A 732 -17.20 -21.68 -26.99
N ILE A 733 -16.81 -22.95 -27.18
CA ILE A 733 -16.04 -23.73 -26.19
C ILE A 733 -14.61 -23.88 -26.72
N THR A 734 -13.62 -23.59 -25.89
CA THR A 734 -12.19 -23.76 -26.18
C THR A 734 -11.49 -24.53 -25.05
N GLY A 735 -10.16 -24.59 -25.07
CA GLY A 735 -9.37 -25.37 -24.11
C GLY A 735 -9.25 -26.86 -24.47
N SER A 736 -8.85 -27.67 -23.48
CA SER A 736 -8.70 -29.13 -23.62
C SER A 736 -9.68 -29.95 -22.79
N GLY A 737 -10.42 -29.29 -21.89
CA GLY A 737 -11.48 -29.83 -21.07
C GLY A 737 -12.77 -30.04 -21.85
N LEU A 738 -13.75 -30.60 -21.15
CA LEU A 738 -15.03 -31.05 -21.69
C LEU A 738 -16.14 -30.76 -20.68
N LEU A 739 -17.37 -30.59 -21.14
CA LEU A 739 -18.57 -30.55 -20.32
C LEU A 739 -19.40 -31.81 -20.55
N GLN A 740 -19.99 -32.36 -19.51
CA GLN A 740 -21.00 -33.39 -19.54
C GLN A 740 -22.33 -32.73 -19.18
N VAL A 741 -23.12 -32.44 -20.21
CA VAL A 741 -24.48 -31.91 -20.08
C VAL A 741 -25.38 -33.07 -19.66
N ALA A 742 -26.04 -32.95 -18.51
CA ALA A 742 -26.85 -34.03 -17.92
C ALA A 742 -28.29 -34.05 -18.45
N THR A 743 -28.92 -32.88 -18.59
CA THR A 743 -30.27 -32.71 -19.11
C THR A 743 -30.27 -31.99 -20.46
N PHE A 744 -31.36 -32.17 -21.20
CA PHE A 744 -31.71 -31.33 -22.32
C PHE A 744 -33.11 -30.82 -22.01
N VAL A 745 -33.28 -29.50 -22.01
CA VAL A 745 -34.58 -28.85 -21.79
C VAL A 745 -35.13 -28.51 -23.17
N PRO A 746 -35.96 -29.37 -23.78
CA PRO A 746 -36.57 -29.04 -25.06
C PRO A 746 -37.47 -27.81 -24.89
N ASP A 747 -37.45 -26.94 -25.90
CA ASP A 747 -38.34 -25.80 -26.06
C ASP A 747 -39.80 -26.25 -25.78
N PRO A 748 -40.60 -25.48 -25.02
CA PRO A 748 -41.95 -25.89 -24.66
C PRO A 748 -42.82 -26.04 -25.93
N PRO A 749 -43.53 -27.17 -26.12
CA PRO A 749 -44.56 -27.28 -27.15
C PRO A 749 -45.52 -26.09 -27.05
N GLY A 750 -45.82 -25.45 -28.18
CA GLY A 750 -46.58 -24.20 -28.20
C GLY A 750 -45.74 -22.95 -28.48
N ASN A 751 -44.41 -23.00 -28.24
CA ASN A 751 -43.46 -21.99 -28.72
C ASN A 751 -43.35 -22.08 -30.25
N PHE A 752 -43.75 -21.01 -30.95
CA PHE A 752 -43.92 -20.95 -32.40
C PHE A 752 -43.21 -19.77 -33.08
N ASP A 753 -42.80 -18.70 -32.36
CA ASP A 753 -41.85 -17.72 -32.90
C ASP A 753 -40.39 -17.92 -32.48
N GLY A 754 -40.14 -18.69 -31.40
CA GLY A 754 -38.81 -19.10 -30.97
C GLY A 754 -38.15 -18.16 -29.96
N ASP A 755 -38.91 -17.44 -29.12
CA ASP A 755 -38.36 -16.57 -28.06
C ASP A 755 -38.19 -17.23 -26.67
N ASP A 756 -38.46 -18.54 -26.61
CA ASP A 756 -38.36 -19.47 -25.48
C ASP A 756 -39.55 -19.48 -24.48
N ASP A 757 -40.57 -18.61 -24.60
CA ASP A 757 -41.83 -18.73 -23.82
C ASP A 757 -43.03 -19.25 -24.64
N VAL A 758 -44.27 -19.11 -24.14
CA VAL A 758 -45.52 -19.52 -24.83
C VAL A 758 -46.63 -18.51 -24.49
N ASP A 759 -46.78 -17.51 -25.36
CA ASP A 759 -47.51 -16.26 -25.11
C ASP A 759 -48.58 -15.98 -26.21
N GLY A 760 -49.21 -14.79 -26.19
CA GLY A 760 -50.09 -14.32 -27.25
C GLY A 760 -49.42 -14.10 -28.63
N PHE A 761 -48.09 -14.04 -28.72
CA PHE A 761 -47.36 -14.00 -30.00
C PHE A 761 -47.35 -15.35 -30.70
N ASP A 762 -47.13 -16.46 -30.00
CA ASP A 762 -47.23 -17.81 -30.57
C ASP A 762 -48.64 -18.12 -31.07
N PHE A 763 -49.65 -17.72 -30.31
CA PHE A 763 -51.04 -17.79 -30.75
C PHE A 763 -51.26 -17.02 -32.05
N LEU A 764 -50.54 -15.91 -32.24
CA LEU A 764 -50.57 -15.09 -33.44
C LEU A 764 -49.85 -15.77 -34.62
N MET A 765 -48.75 -16.49 -34.38
CA MET A 765 -48.07 -17.34 -35.36
C MET A 765 -48.98 -18.48 -35.82
N TRP A 766 -49.58 -19.21 -34.88
CA TRP A 766 -50.57 -20.26 -35.16
C TRP A 766 -51.74 -19.71 -35.98
N GLN A 767 -52.34 -18.58 -35.58
CA GLN A 767 -53.46 -17.95 -36.30
C GLN A 767 -53.13 -17.54 -37.75
N ARG A 768 -51.86 -17.32 -38.08
CA ARG A 768 -51.42 -17.02 -39.46
C ARG A 768 -51.10 -18.27 -40.27
N GLY A 769 -51.01 -19.44 -39.63
CA GLY A 769 -50.46 -20.65 -40.22
C GLY A 769 -48.93 -20.63 -40.34
N GLU A 770 -48.27 -19.92 -39.42
CA GLU A 770 -46.80 -19.82 -39.33
C GLU A 770 -46.21 -20.84 -38.34
N SER A 771 -47.07 -21.57 -37.59
CA SER A 771 -46.70 -22.68 -36.68
C SER A 771 -46.34 -23.99 -37.43
N PRO A 772 -45.69 -24.97 -36.77
CA PRO A 772 -45.16 -26.20 -37.40
C PRO A 772 -46.16 -27.05 -38.20
N THR A 773 -47.43 -27.12 -37.78
CA THR A 773 -48.54 -27.59 -38.61
C THR A 773 -49.54 -26.43 -38.83
N PRO A 774 -49.47 -25.72 -39.98
CA PRO A 774 -50.23 -24.49 -40.21
C PRO A 774 -51.74 -24.63 -39.98
N LEU A 775 -52.27 -23.87 -39.02
CA LEU A 775 -53.68 -23.90 -38.56
C LEU A 775 -54.13 -25.29 -38.05
N GLY A 776 -53.18 -26.12 -37.61
CA GLY A 776 -53.43 -27.45 -37.07
C GLY A 776 -54.06 -27.40 -35.68
N GLY A 777 -54.94 -28.37 -35.40
CA GLY A 777 -55.52 -28.53 -34.05
C GLY A 777 -54.53 -29.08 -33.03
N SER A 778 -53.45 -29.74 -33.46
CA SER A 778 -52.33 -30.14 -32.61
C SER A 778 -51.64 -28.92 -32.03
N ASP A 779 -51.16 -28.02 -32.90
CA ASP A 779 -50.45 -26.80 -32.53
C ASP A 779 -51.29 -25.89 -31.61
N LEU A 780 -52.62 -25.83 -31.83
CA LEU A 780 -53.51 -25.14 -30.91
C LEU A 780 -53.54 -25.81 -29.53
N THR A 781 -53.54 -27.14 -29.47
CA THR A 781 -53.51 -27.89 -28.20
C THR A 781 -52.16 -27.74 -27.50
N ASP A 782 -51.05 -27.80 -28.26
CA ASP A 782 -49.71 -27.58 -27.74
C ASP A 782 -49.60 -26.17 -27.13
N TRP A 783 -50.14 -25.14 -27.79
CA TRP A 783 -50.25 -23.79 -27.21
C TRP A 783 -51.22 -23.72 -26.01
N GLU A 784 -52.41 -24.33 -26.08
CA GLU A 784 -53.40 -24.29 -24.98
C GLU A 784 -52.93 -25.01 -23.71
N ASP A 785 -52.16 -26.10 -23.82
CA ASP A 785 -51.64 -26.88 -22.69
C ASP A 785 -50.41 -26.24 -22.02
N TYR A 786 -49.68 -25.36 -22.73
CA TYR A 786 -48.43 -24.74 -22.26
C TYR A 786 -48.51 -23.20 -22.12
N PHE A 787 -49.59 -22.53 -22.54
CA PHE A 787 -49.72 -21.06 -22.45
C PHE A 787 -49.40 -20.50 -21.06
N GLY A 788 -48.41 -19.62 -21.02
CA GLY A 788 -47.88 -19.03 -19.79
C GLY A 788 -46.78 -19.86 -19.09
N THR A 789 -46.20 -20.89 -19.73
CA THR A 789 -44.87 -21.36 -19.33
C THR A 789 -43.86 -20.25 -19.61
N PRO A 790 -43.15 -19.72 -18.60
CA PRO A 790 -42.14 -18.70 -18.82
C PRO A 790 -40.91 -19.31 -19.51
N ALA A 791 -40.18 -18.50 -20.27
CA ALA A 791 -38.86 -18.85 -20.77
C ALA A 791 -37.94 -19.31 -19.62
N PRO A 792 -36.94 -20.18 -19.91
CA PRO A 792 -35.76 -20.31 -19.06
C PRO A 792 -35.23 -18.90 -18.74
N PRO A 793 -34.81 -18.62 -17.49
CA PRO A 793 -34.52 -17.25 -17.07
C PRO A 793 -33.32 -16.69 -17.84
N LEU A 794 -33.61 -15.98 -18.94
CA LEU A 794 -32.63 -15.30 -19.79
C LEU A 794 -31.58 -14.61 -18.91
N ALA A 795 -30.31 -15.00 -19.09
CA ALA A 795 -29.19 -14.53 -18.28
C ALA A 795 -29.19 -13.00 -18.24
N GLY A 796 -29.64 -12.46 -17.10
CA GLY A 796 -30.45 -11.24 -17.12
C GLY A 796 -29.76 -10.04 -17.75
N THR A 797 -30.30 -9.57 -18.88
CA THR A 797 -30.02 -8.24 -19.46
C THR A 797 -30.64 -7.12 -18.62
N ARG A 798 -30.39 -7.14 -17.30
CA ARG A 798 -30.33 -5.93 -16.49
C ARG A 798 -29.41 -4.99 -17.25
N ALA A 799 -29.97 -3.90 -17.77
CA ALA A 799 -29.21 -2.89 -18.47
C ALA A 799 -27.99 -2.53 -17.63
N VAL A 800 -26.79 -2.76 -18.17
CA VAL A 800 -25.54 -2.21 -17.60
C VAL A 800 -25.84 -0.72 -17.42
N PRO A 801 -25.78 -0.17 -16.19
CA PRO A 801 -26.21 1.20 -15.97
C PRO A 801 -25.44 2.11 -16.91
N GLU A 802 -26.14 2.76 -17.84
CA GLU A 802 -25.49 3.59 -18.87
C GLU A 802 -24.49 4.51 -18.18
N PRO A 803 -23.21 4.54 -18.57
CA PRO A 803 -22.21 5.35 -17.89
C PRO A 803 -22.71 6.78 -17.80
N SER A 804 -23.10 7.20 -16.59
CA SER A 804 -23.95 8.39 -16.40
C SER A 804 -23.36 9.55 -17.20
N THR A 805 -24.18 10.39 -17.83
CA THR A 805 -23.73 11.23 -18.97
C THR A 805 -22.49 12.10 -18.65
N TRP A 806 -22.26 12.39 -17.37
CA TRP A 806 -21.03 12.94 -16.78
C TRP A 806 -19.74 12.16 -17.09
N PHE A 807 -19.74 10.83 -17.06
CA PHE A 807 -18.58 9.96 -17.31
C PHE A 807 -18.14 10.04 -18.78
N LEU A 808 -19.09 9.97 -19.71
CA LEU A 808 -18.84 10.23 -21.14
C LEU A 808 -18.37 11.68 -21.38
N LEU A 809 -18.92 12.65 -20.65
CA LEU A 809 -18.43 14.04 -20.68
C LEU A 809 -16.98 14.15 -20.19
N LEU A 810 -16.61 13.42 -19.13
CA LEU A 810 -15.26 13.41 -18.56
C LEU A 810 -14.24 12.84 -19.56
N ILE A 811 -14.57 11.71 -20.19
CA ILE A 811 -13.75 11.09 -21.24
C ILE A 811 -13.61 12.03 -22.45
N GLY A 812 -14.69 12.69 -22.86
CA GLY A 812 -14.67 13.70 -23.91
C GLY A 812 -13.74 14.89 -23.59
N LEU A 813 -13.80 15.41 -22.36
CA LEU A 813 -12.92 16.51 -21.90
C LEU A 813 -11.44 16.09 -21.84
N LEU A 814 -11.14 14.87 -21.37
CA LEU A 814 -9.79 14.31 -21.35
C LEU A 814 -9.23 14.08 -22.76
N ALA A 815 -10.05 13.66 -23.71
CA ALA A 815 -9.68 13.51 -25.11
C ALA A 815 -9.37 14.86 -25.77
N VAL A 816 -10.23 15.87 -25.58
CA VAL A 816 -10.04 17.23 -26.13
C VAL A 816 -8.79 17.89 -25.54
N GLY A 817 -8.55 17.73 -24.23
CA GLY A 817 -7.37 18.29 -23.55
C GLY A 817 -6.03 17.88 -24.17
N ARG A 818 -5.93 16.65 -24.69
CA ARG A 818 -4.71 16.15 -25.37
C ARG A 818 -4.49 16.73 -26.77
N SER A 819 -5.49 17.36 -27.40
CA SER A 819 -5.33 18.02 -28.71
C SER A 819 -4.79 19.44 -28.62
N ALA A 820 -5.08 20.18 -27.53
CA ALA A 820 -4.72 21.59 -27.40
C ALA A 820 -3.22 21.83 -27.13
N ALA A 821 -2.54 20.87 -26.50
CA ALA A 821 -1.15 20.99 -26.05
C ALA A 821 -0.08 20.87 -27.17
N LYS A 822 -0.42 21.21 -28.42
CA LYS A 822 0.48 21.17 -29.58
C LYS A 822 0.52 22.45 -30.44
N SER A 823 -0.11 23.54 -30.02
CA SER A 823 -0.05 24.81 -30.76
C SER A 823 -0.24 26.06 -29.87
N SER A 824 0.74 26.31 -28.98
CA SER A 824 0.99 27.62 -28.35
C SER A 824 2.43 27.70 -27.84
#